data_AF-A0A8J1YPE8-F1
#
_entry.id   AF-A0A8J1YPE8-F1
#
_cell.length_a   1.000
_cell.length_b   1.000
_cell.length_c   1.000
_cell.angle_alpha   90.00
_cell.angle_beta   90.00
_cell.angle_gamma   90.00
#
_symmetry.space_group_name_H-M   'P 1'
#
loop_
_entity.id
_entity.type
_entity.pdbx_description
1 polymer ?
#
loop_
_entity_poly.entity_id
_entity_poly.type
_entity_poly.pdbx_seq_one_letter_code
_entity_poly.pdbx_strand_id
1 'polypeptide(L)'
;MSSGLTTDLGRTLSFHDTHSHTDPNITQSRASDTEFQNFRQSPSKDNLTEMGPIQSDDGYSGPAQVNSSSLVMDEQRNAAPVISAVPGTLEPQIQPQTIPIHESTAGEQSPLEPAVTAYNASSLDNRTTPPYSLSSSTVNHQSNQSGNGDPPSEKVGKLGEPDDKHVRTAGDLSAAGVEPAVAASYLAKGARREPRGWEDVEIEKKYHIHDPHIRGARTAALKKGAFIVGFTTFWLWFCLSLFWGSTYKLVNYFPNLDVHFVSFDTDPGSFLNPAMIQEVQIQAALPSSVPHLGWQLHQASEYPNGLADVRQEVLSQKTWATVVINANATTAWREALANGDKTYDPTGSIGIYYATARFYQITLLYIEALIAETLANPLATARGQALKSFVSSSAGNANSIKLAGQVPQAIGVGFAYTIFDLRSIPNGAWASAAPMEASLIYFVIFSFYIAFYGAVARMKSGLIERLTFKSILTLRLCWPLLAYFFLSLWQTLVVRAWQVPLENILPRAGFVTLWALNYVTITSLGFALETVLSIVGLAWLPFFLMLWIILNITSSFFPLEVMPSFYQFLHWTPFLHNVEAYKIIAFGTNLNHVIGYHFGIIFAVIGVELICFPLAVFYERWSGDRTKMRKRMEGQSQEKEKEKESGQEESTGNGDA
;
A
#
# COMPACT_ATOMS: atom_id res chain seq x y z
N MET A 1 -41.74 9.28 -28.76
CA MET A 1 -42.45 10.57 -28.58
C MET A 1 -41.67 11.31 -27.51
N SER A 2 -40.86 12.30 -27.90
CA SER A 2 -41.22 13.74 -28.00
C SER A 2 -41.11 14.42 -26.63
N SER A 3 -40.07 15.20 -26.32
CA SER A 3 -39.70 16.55 -26.83
C SER A 3 -40.63 17.67 -26.32
N GLY A 4 -40.15 18.77 -25.72
CA GLY A 4 -38.76 19.10 -25.35
C GLY A 4 -38.58 20.60 -24.99
N LEU A 5 -37.42 20.91 -24.38
CA LEU A 5 -36.64 22.17 -24.44
C LEU A 5 -37.32 23.57 -24.42
N THR A 6 -37.00 24.37 -23.38
CA THR A 6 -36.53 25.79 -23.33
C THR A 6 -36.75 26.33 -21.89
N THR A 7 -35.76 26.81 -21.12
CA THR A 7 -35.12 28.17 -21.07
C THR A 7 -36.13 29.32 -20.93
N ASP A 8 -35.95 30.35 -20.09
CA ASP A 8 -34.69 30.93 -19.59
C ASP A 8 -34.77 31.72 -18.24
N LEU A 9 -33.66 32.36 -17.85
CA LEU A 9 -33.32 33.20 -16.69
C LEU A 9 -34.36 34.23 -16.13
N GLY A 10 -34.43 34.34 -14.79
CA GLY A 10 -33.93 35.56 -14.10
C GLY A 10 -34.83 36.46 -13.21
N ARG A 11 -34.27 36.83 -12.04
CA ARG A 11 -34.41 38.10 -11.26
C ARG A 11 -35.60 38.42 -10.29
N THR A 12 -35.25 38.41 -9.00
CA THR A 12 -35.44 39.48 -7.95
C THR A 12 -36.81 39.84 -7.34
N LEU A 13 -36.74 40.52 -6.17
CA LEU A 13 -37.78 41.16 -5.33
C LEU A 13 -38.45 40.26 -4.27
N SER A 14 -38.80 40.72 -3.06
CA SER A 14 -38.35 41.88 -2.25
C SER A 14 -38.83 41.75 -0.78
N PHE A 15 -38.16 42.38 0.18
CA PHE A 15 -38.58 42.45 1.59
C PHE A 15 -39.75 43.43 1.82
N HIS A 16 -40.45 43.28 2.95
CA HIS A 16 -41.22 44.36 3.56
C HIS A 16 -41.15 44.28 5.09
N ASP A 17 -40.70 45.36 5.73
CA ASP A 17 -40.52 45.50 7.17
C ASP A 17 -41.67 46.28 7.83
N THR A 18 -41.87 46.08 9.13
CA THR A 18 -42.40 47.14 10.03
C THR A 18 -41.74 47.05 11.41
N HIS A 19 -41.27 48.20 11.93
CA HIS A 19 -40.52 48.33 13.20
C HIS A 19 -41.36 49.02 14.29
N SER A 20 -41.14 48.63 15.55
CA SER A 20 -41.10 49.51 16.74
C SER A 20 -40.56 48.73 17.97
N HIS A 21 -39.30 48.89 18.38
CA HIS A 21 -38.83 49.84 19.42
C HIS A 21 -39.51 49.73 20.80
N THR A 22 -38.80 49.21 21.82
CA THR A 22 -38.26 49.96 22.99
C THR A 22 -37.43 49.06 23.93
N ASP A 23 -36.39 49.64 24.54
CA ASP A 23 -35.48 49.10 25.58
C ASP A 23 -36.03 49.30 27.03
N PRO A 24 -35.35 48.86 28.14
CA PRO A 24 -34.44 47.72 28.39
C PRO A 24 -34.76 46.93 29.71
N ASN A 25 -33.79 46.14 30.20
CA ASN A 25 -33.45 45.80 31.61
C ASN A 25 -33.98 44.53 32.34
N ILE A 26 -33.00 43.85 32.99
CA ILE A 26 -33.00 43.26 34.36
C ILE A 26 -33.33 41.75 34.63
N THR A 27 -32.27 41.04 35.10
CA THR A 27 -32.15 39.85 35.99
C THR A 27 -32.63 38.42 35.66
N GLN A 28 -31.62 37.52 35.60
CA GLN A 28 -31.43 36.24 36.35
C GLN A 28 -32.33 34.99 36.14
N SER A 29 -31.71 33.84 36.49
CA SER A 29 -32.33 32.54 36.87
C SER A 29 -32.87 31.66 35.72
N ARG A 30 -32.78 30.31 35.73
CA ARG A 30 -31.89 29.32 36.40
C ARG A 30 -32.18 27.93 35.81
N ALA A 31 -31.16 27.07 35.70
CA ALA A 31 -31.20 25.62 35.46
C ALA A 31 -31.91 25.10 34.19
N SER A 32 -31.22 24.20 33.49
CA SER A 32 -31.77 23.37 32.42
C SER A 32 -31.82 21.91 32.89
N ASP A 33 -33.02 21.44 33.21
CA ASP A 33 -33.32 20.02 33.45
C ASP A 33 -34.40 19.57 32.45
N THR A 34 -34.09 18.57 31.63
CA THR A 34 -35.05 17.89 30.71
C THR A 34 -34.44 16.53 30.39
N GLU A 35 -34.68 15.55 31.27
CA GLU A 35 -35.72 14.51 31.12
C GLU A 35 -35.40 13.40 30.12
N PHE A 36 -35.76 12.18 30.51
CA PHE A 36 -35.34 10.92 29.89
C PHE A 36 -36.52 10.24 29.17
N GLN A 37 -36.20 9.44 28.16
CA GLN A 37 -37.10 8.53 27.42
C GLN A 37 -38.20 9.16 26.54
N ASN A 38 -38.21 8.73 25.27
CA ASN A 38 -39.31 7.89 24.78
C ASN A 38 -38.91 7.23 23.45
N PHE A 39 -38.99 5.90 23.35
CA PHE A 39 -39.66 5.22 22.23
C PHE A 39 -40.01 3.78 22.65
N ARG A 40 -41.20 3.31 22.28
CA ARG A 40 -41.79 2.06 22.77
C ARG A 40 -41.65 0.88 21.80
N GLN A 41 -41.65 -0.32 22.36
CA GLN A 41 -41.90 -1.60 21.67
C GLN A 41 -43.40 -1.68 21.25
N SER A 42 -43.84 -2.52 20.29
CA SER A 42 -44.26 -3.94 20.44
C SER A 42 -45.26 -4.28 19.27
N PRO A 43 -45.88 -5.48 19.14
CA PRO A 43 -45.30 -6.82 18.97
C PRO A 43 -46.08 -7.77 17.99
N SER A 44 -45.48 -8.91 17.57
CA SER A 44 -46.15 -10.23 17.35
C SER A 44 -45.10 -11.26 16.87
N LYS A 45 -44.85 -12.43 17.50
CA LYS A 45 -45.70 -13.64 17.66
C LYS A 45 -45.94 -14.43 16.36
N ASP A 46 -45.82 -15.76 16.28
CA ASP A 46 -45.48 -16.83 17.25
C ASP A 46 -44.82 -18.03 16.53
N ASN A 47 -43.92 -18.79 17.19
CA ASN A 47 -44.04 -20.26 17.41
C ASN A 47 -42.80 -20.90 18.07
N LEU A 48 -42.99 -22.07 18.69
CA LEU A 48 -42.01 -22.82 19.49
C LEU A 48 -41.53 -24.11 18.80
N THR A 49 -40.31 -24.56 19.09
CA THR A 49 -39.99 -26.00 19.28
C THR A 49 -38.72 -26.17 20.13
N GLU A 50 -38.48 -27.40 20.61
CA GLU A 50 -37.53 -27.74 21.67
C GLU A 50 -36.10 -28.04 21.15
N MET A 51 -35.06 -27.79 21.96
CA MET A 51 -34.25 -28.84 22.65
C MET A 51 -32.88 -28.36 23.15
N GLY A 52 -32.50 -28.84 24.34
CA GLY A 52 -31.10 -29.14 24.72
C GLY A 52 -30.17 -27.99 25.17
N PRO A 53 -29.37 -28.18 26.24
CA PRO A 53 -28.19 -27.34 26.50
C PRO A 53 -26.99 -27.83 25.68
N ILE A 54 -26.15 -26.90 25.21
CA ILE A 54 -24.88 -27.21 24.52
C ILE A 54 -23.71 -26.87 25.45
N GLN A 55 -22.74 -27.79 25.53
CA GLN A 55 -21.51 -27.62 26.31
C GLN A 55 -20.51 -26.66 25.64
N SER A 56 -19.61 -26.12 26.44
CA SER A 56 -18.37 -25.49 26.00
C SER A 56 -17.42 -26.50 25.34
N ASP A 57 -16.71 -26.07 24.29
CA ASP A 57 -15.35 -26.54 23.98
C ASP A 57 -14.62 -25.50 23.10
N ASP A 58 -13.29 -25.58 23.08
CA ASP A 58 -12.39 -24.51 22.58
C ASP A 58 -12.10 -24.52 21.06
N GLY A 59 -11.63 -23.38 20.52
CA GLY A 59 -11.21 -23.25 19.12
C GLY A 59 -10.39 -21.99 18.81
N TYR A 60 -9.06 -22.11 18.87
CA TYR A 60 -8.09 -21.04 18.52
C TYR A 60 -8.18 -20.63 17.04
N SER A 61 -7.83 -19.41 16.61
CA SER A 61 -6.49 -18.82 16.81
C SER A 61 -6.43 -17.31 16.52
N GLY A 62 -5.59 -16.60 17.28
CA GLY A 62 -5.14 -15.23 16.99
C GLY A 62 -3.66 -15.16 16.56
N PRO A 63 -3.16 -14.00 16.09
CA PRO A 63 -1.78 -13.84 15.66
C PRO A 63 -0.79 -13.87 16.84
N ALA A 64 0.45 -14.30 16.56
CA ALA A 64 1.46 -14.58 17.59
C ALA A 64 2.01 -13.31 18.27
N GLN A 65 2.15 -13.38 19.60
CA GLN A 65 3.03 -12.47 20.34
C GLN A 65 4.50 -12.84 20.09
N VAL A 66 5.35 -11.86 19.80
CA VAL A 66 6.81 -12.03 19.76
C VAL A 66 7.36 -11.81 21.16
N ASN A 67 7.99 -12.84 21.73
CA ASN A 67 8.42 -12.82 23.13
C ASN A 67 9.80 -12.14 23.28
N SER A 68 9.83 -10.89 23.72
CA SER A 68 11.03 -10.06 23.85
C SER A 68 11.84 -10.41 25.11
N SER A 69 12.57 -11.53 25.10
CA SER A 69 13.40 -11.99 26.24
C SER A 69 14.61 -12.84 25.84
N SER A 70 15.36 -12.43 24.80
CA SER A 70 16.56 -13.18 24.35
C SER A 70 17.62 -12.36 23.60
N LEU A 71 17.90 -11.11 24.00
CA LEU A 71 18.87 -10.24 23.30
C LEU A 71 19.80 -9.41 24.22
N VAL A 72 20.21 -9.96 25.36
CA VAL A 72 21.31 -9.39 26.20
C VAL A 72 22.25 -10.50 26.68
N MET A 73 22.95 -11.16 25.74
CA MET A 73 24.11 -12.04 25.99
C MET A 73 24.88 -12.33 24.69
N ASP A 74 25.73 -11.39 24.23
CA ASP A 74 27.04 -11.67 23.59
C ASP A 74 27.77 -10.38 23.11
N GLU A 75 28.06 -9.42 24.00
CA GLU A 75 29.02 -8.34 23.67
C GLU A 75 29.83 -7.77 24.86
N GLN A 76 30.18 -8.61 25.84
CA GLN A 76 31.13 -8.26 26.91
C GLN A 76 32.21 -9.32 27.16
N ARG A 77 33.01 -9.61 26.12
CA ARG A 77 34.28 -10.35 26.25
C ARG A 77 35.39 -9.72 25.40
N ASN A 78 35.97 -8.61 25.85
CA ASN A 78 37.38 -8.22 25.61
C ASN A 78 37.76 -6.89 26.29
N ALA A 79 37.91 -6.90 27.62
CA ALA A 79 38.70 -5.92 28.35
C ALA A 79 39.11 -6.47 29.72
N ALA A 80 40.41 -6.58 29.98
CA ALA A 80 40.96 -6.85 31.31
C ALA A 80 42.03 -5.82 31.64
N PRO A 81 42.03 -5.30 32.87
CA PRO A 81 43.26 -5.21 33.64
C PRO A 81 43.16 -5.96 34.97
N VAL A 82 44.27 -6.01 35.72
CA VAL A 82 44.51 -6.94 36.84
C VAL A 82 44.88 -6.17 38.12
N ILE A 83 44.60 -6.73 39.31
CA ILE A 83 45.43 -6.76 40.56
C ILE A 83 44.62 -6.70 41.89
N SER A 84 44.97 -7.61 42.81
CA SER A 84 44.78 -7.64 44.29
C SER A 84 43.42 -7.82 45.01
N ALA A 85 43.15 -9.08 45.36
CA ALA A 85 43.37 -9.67 46.70
C ALA A 85 42.39 -9.51 47.91
N VAL A 86 42.12 -10.69 48.51
CA VAL A 86 41.94 -11.00 49.96
C VAL A 86 40.52 -10.84 50.57
N PRO A 87 40.07 -11.77 51.47
CA PRO A 87 38.75 -12.41 51.26
C PRO A 87 37.78 -12.41 52.46
N GLY A 88 36.57 -12.96 52.25
CA GLY A 88 35.62 -13.34 53.29
C GLY A 88 34.75 -14.54 52.85
N THR A 89 34.54 -15.51 53.75
CA THR A 89 33.80 -16.76 53.51
C THR A 89 32.31 -16.65 53.87
N LEU A 90 31.45 -17.36 53.12
CA LEU A 90 30.53 -18.40 53.63
C LEU A 90 29.74 -19.04 52.47
N GLU A 91 29.56 -20.35 52.53
CA GLU A 91 28.82 -21.17 51.55
C GLU A 91 27.69 -21.93 52.28
N PRO A 92 26.62 -22.35 51.57
CA PRO A 92 26.14 -23.71 51.81
C PRO A 92 25.72 -24.47 50.54
N GLN A 93 26.57 -25.42 50.13
CA GLN A 93 26.25 -26.79 49.70
C GLN A 93 24.78 -27.17 49.34
N ILE A 94 24.61 -27.77 48.15
CA ILE A 94 23.51 -28.73 47.84
C ILE A 94 24.14 -29.99 47.22
N GLN A 95 23.71 -31.19 47.64
CA GLN A 95 24.21 -32.47 47.14
C GLN A 95 23.34 -33.07 46.00
N PRO A 96 23.93 -33.76 45.01
CA PRO A 96 23.20 -34.48 43.97
C PRO A 96 23.08 -36.00 44.25
N GLN A 97 22.05 -36.67 43.71
CA GLN A 97 22.02 -38.14 43.60
C GLN A 97 21.51 -38.67 42.24
N THR A 98 22.48 -39.15 41.46
CA THR A 98 22.54 -40.36 40.61
C THR A 98 21.28 -41.07 40.05
N ILE A 99 21.43 -41.44 38.78
CA ILE A 99 20.65 -42.37 37.95
C ILE A 99 21.02 -43.84 38.28
N PRO A 100 20.18 -44.83 37.92
CA PRO A 100 20.68 -46.13 37.43
C PRO A 100 20.15 -46.50 36.02
N ILE A 101 20.97 -47.24 35.26
CA ILE A 101 20.76 -47.67 33.87
C ILE A 101 20.58 -49.20 33.85
N HIS A 102 19.95 -49.77 32.81
CA HIS A 102 20.23 -51.16 32.45
C HIS A 102 20.20 -51.44 30.93
N GLU A 103 21.17 -52.23 30.47
CA GLU A 103 21.31 -52.77 29.10
C GLU A 103 20.63 -54.18 29.00
N SER A 104 20.50 -54.88 27.86
CA SER A 104 20.90 -54.62 26.44
C SER A 104 19.75 -55.11 25.51
N THR A 105 19.80 -55.78 24.34
CA THR A 105 20.78 -56.41 23.39
C THR A 105 19.96 -56.75 22.10
N ALA A 106 20.46 -56.99 20.88
CA ALA A 106 21.52 -56.42 20.01
C ALA A 106 21.34 -56.99 18.56
N GLY A 107 21.93 -56.37 17.53
CA GLY A 107 21.88 -56.80 16.11
C GLY A 107 21.05 -55.87 15.20
N GLU A 108 21.42 -55.59 13.94
CA GLU A 108 22.57 -56.06 13.15
C GLU A 108 23.01 -55.05 12.03
N GLN A 109 24.33 -54.86 11.88
CA GLN A 109 25.10 -54.33 10.71
C GLN A 109 24.78 -52.97 10.03
N SER A 110 25.51 -51.94 10.50
CA SER A 110 26.14 -50.76 9.85
C SER A 110 26.73 -50.90 8.40
N PRO A 111 27.27 -49.83 7.72
CA PRO A 111 27.15 -48.36 7.91
C PRO A 111 27.21 -47.46 6.60
N LEU A 112 27.34 -46.13 6.79
CA LEU A 112 28.01 -45.08 5.95
C LEU A 112 27.25 -44.30 4.82
N GLU A 113 27.56 -43.00 4.77
CA GLU A 113 27.40 -42.03 3.65
C GLU A 113 28.53 -42.21 2.58
N PRO A 114 28.69 -41.42 1.46
CA PRO A 114 28.03 -40.16 1.07
C PRO A 114 27.77 -39.90 -0.45
N ALA A 115 27.28 -38.69 -0.75
CA ALA A 115 27.63 -37.82 -1.90
C ALA A 115 27.26 -38.13 -3.39
N VAL A 116 26.54 -37.16 -3.99
CA VAL A 116 26.92 -36.40 -5.23
C VAL A 116 26.82 -37.04 -6.66
N THR A 117 25.94 -36.44 -7.49
CA THR A 117 25.89 -36.34 -8.99
C THR A 117 25.59 -37.52 -9.95
N ALA A 118 24.41 -37.40 -10.60
CA ALA A 118 24.20 -37.19 -12.06
C ALA A 118 24.27 -38.31 -13.14
N TYR A 119 23.75 -37.92 -14.32
CA TYR A 119 23.88 -38.46 -15.70
C TYR A 119 22.83 -39.39 -16.34
N ASN A 120 22.79 -39.26 -17.68
CA ASN A 120 21.99 -39.88 -18.75
C ASN A 120 21.96 -41.43 -18.70
N ALA A 121 21.13 -42.18 -19.46
CA ALA A 121 20.81 -42.02 -20.89
C ALA A 121 19.64 -42.90 -21.41
N SER A 122 19.45 -42.90 -22.73
CA SER A 122 18.43 -43.61 -23.51
C SER A 122 19.01 -44.71 -24.40
N SER A 123 18.25 -45.79 -24.69
CA SER A 123 18.32 -46.45 -26.01
C SER A 123 17.15 -47.38 -26.36
N LEU A 124 16.92 -47.46 -27.67
CA LEU A 124 15.96 -48.18 -28.51
C LEU A 124 15.86 -49.71 -28.29
N ASP A 125 14.79 -50.32 -28.83
CA ASP A 125 14.97 -51.26 -29.95
C ASP A 125 13.77 -51.24 -30.96
N ASN A 126 13.64 -52.23 -31.86
CA ASN A 126 13.27 -52.03 -33.27
C ASN A 126 11.90 -52.50 -33.81
N ARG A 127 11.58 -51.92 -35.00
CA ARG A 127 10.96 -52.50 -36.23
C ARG A 127 9.44 -52.50 -36.51
N THR A 128 9.19 -52.32 -37.82
CA THR A 128 8.04 -52.72 -38.68
C THR A 128 6.73 -51.92 -38.70
N THR A 129 6.18 -51.78 -39.91
CA THR A 129 4.95 -51.09 -40.36
C THR A 129 4.50 -51.74 -41.70
N PRO A 130 3.32 -51.46 -42.30
CA PRO A 130 2.09 -50.77 -41.83
C PRO A 130 0.94 -51.84 -41.76
N PRO A 131 -0.30 -51.79 -42.33
CA PRO A 131 -1.17 -50.70 -42.84
C PRO A 131 -2.71 -50.82 -42.52
N TYR A 132 -3.48 -49.84 -43.04
CA TYR A 132 -4.91 -49.84 -43.43
C TYR A 132 -6.05 -50.43 -42.54
N SER A 133 -7.07 -49.60 -42.27
CA SER A 133 -8.41 -49.70 -42.90
C SER A 133 -9.33 -48.52 -42.50
N LEU A 134 -10.53 -48.41 -43.11
CA LEU A 134 -11.47 -47.27 -42.96
C LEU A 134 -12.73 -47.64 -42.16
N SER A 135 -13.32 -46.64 -41.48
CA SER A 135 -14.78 -46.40 -41.37
C SER A 135 -15.06 -45.17 -40.49
N SER A 136 -16.21 -44.49 -40.47
CA SER A 136 -17.10 -43.92 -41.51
C SER A 136 -18.49 -43.69 -40.90
N SER A 137 -19.10 -42.50 -41.07
CA SER A 137 -20.53 -42.16 -40.85
C SER A 137 -21.13 -42.31 -39.43
N THR A 138 -22.16 -41.59 -38.97
CA THR A 138 -22.79 -40.30 -39.36
C THR A 138 -23.66 -39.83 -38.15
N VAL A 139 -23.93 -38.52 -38.01
CA VAL A 139 -24.79 -37.95 -36.94
C VAL A 139 -26.02 -37.23 -37.52
N ASN A 140 -27.17 -37.36 -36.85
CA ASN A 140 -28.41 -36.57 -36.98
C ASN A 140 -29.34 -36.92 -35.78
N HIS A 141 -30.30 -36.12 -35.30
CA HIS A 141 -30.82 -34.80 -35.74
C HIS A 141 -31.58 -34.09 -34.59
N GLN A 142 -31.67 -32.74 -34.63
CA GLN A 142 -32.77 -31.88 -34.08
C GLN A 142 -33.00 -31.87 -32.53
N SER A 143 -33.54 -30.82 -31.87
CA SER A 143 -33.86 -29.39 -32.18
C SER A 143 -34.07 -28.65 -30.81
N ASN A 144 -34.63 -27.44 -30.59
CA ASN A 144 -35.39 -26.43 -31.36
C ASN A 144 -35.46 -25.07 -30.62
N GLN A 145 -35.44 -23.91 -31.33
CA GLN A 145 -36.00 -22.58 -30.95
C GLN A 145 -35.54 -21.87 -29.63
N SER A 146 -35.60 -20.54 -29.43
CA SER A 146 -35.96 -19.34 -30.24
C SER A 146 -35.27 -18.08 -29.65
N GLY A 147 -35.07 -17.00 -30.43
CA GLY A 147 -34.65 -15.68 -29.92
C GLY A 147 -34.03 -14.75 -30.98
N ASN A 148 -34.62 -13.56 -31.20
CA ASN A 148 -34.19 -12.62 -32.26
C ASN A 148 -33.04 -11.69 -31.84
N GLY A 149 -32.13 -11.41 -32.79
CA GLY A 149 -31.16 -10.31 -32.74
C GLY A 149 -30.21 -10.37 -33.93
N ASP A 150 -30.29 -9.42 -34.86
CA ASP A 150 -29.53 -9.44 -36.12
C ASP A 150 -28.01 -9.29 -35.90
N PRO A 151 -27.18 -10.26 -36.35
CA PRO A 151 -25.73 -10.09 -36.43
C PRO A 151 -25.36 -9.19 -37.63
N PRO A 152 -24.18 -8.54 -37.62
CA PRO A 152 -23.71 -7.73 -38.74
C PRO A 152 -23.56 -8.57 -40.02
N SER A 153 -23.83 -7.96 -41.18
CA SER A 153 -23.90 -8.65 -42.47
C SER A 153 -22.55 -9.26 -42.89
N GLU A 154 -22.33 -10.52 -42.53
CA GLU A 154 -21.25 -11.33 -43.08
C GLU A 154 -21.41 -11.40 -44.60
N LYS A 155 -20.31 -11.24 -45.35
CA LYS A 155 -20.32 -11.38 -46.81
C LYS A 155 -20.44 -12.86 -47.20
N VAL A 156 -21.65 -13.39 -47.08
CA VAL A 156 -22.11 -14.57 -47.81
C VAL A 156 -21.84 -14.29 -49.29
N GLY A 157 -20.79 -14.92 -49.82
CA GLY A 157 -20.39 -14.73 -51.20
C GLY A 157 -21.50 -15.25 -52.10
N LYS A 158 -22.24 -14.33 -52.74
CA LYS A 158 -23.29 -14.64 -53.71
C LYS A 158 -22.83 -15.80 -54.58
N LEU A 159 -23.71 -16.78 -54.77
CA LEU A 159 -23.53 -17.73 -55.86
C LEU A 159 -23.49 -16.90 -57.15
N GLY A 160 -22.38 -17.01 -57.89
CA GLY A 160 -22.35 -16.49 -59.25
C GLY A 160 -23.27 -17.37 -60.07
N GLU A 161 -24.36 -16.80 -60.59
CA GLU A 161 -25.14 -17.47 -61.62
C GLU A 161 -24.21 -17.70 -62.82
N PRO A 162 -24.14 -18.92 -63.38
CA PRO A 162 -23.27 -19.20 -64.51
C PRO A 162 -23.66 -18.31 -65.69
N ASP A 163 -22.65 -17.67 -66.31
CA ASP A 163 -22.83 -16.79 -67.47
C ASP A 163 -23.70 -17.44 -68.57
N ASP A 164 -24.61 -16.67 -69.15
CA ASP A 164 -25.65 -17.12 -70.10
C ASP A 164 -25.10 -17.99 -71.24
N LYS A 165 -23.88 -17.72 -71.71
CA LYS A 165 -23.24 -18.53 -72.76
C LYS A 165 -22.92 -19.95 -72.27
N HIS A 166 -22.49 -20.10 -71.02
CA HIS A 166 -22.19 -21.39 -70.41
C HIS A 166 -23.47 -22.19 -70.16
N VAL A 167 -24.55 -21.53 -69.75
CA VAL A 167 -25.87 -22.16 -69.59
C VAL A 167 -26.41 -22.65 -70.94
N ARG A 168 -26.39 -21.81 -71.97
CA ARG A 168 -26.82 -22.18 -73.34
C ARG A 168 -25.99 -23.34 -73.89
N THR A 169 -24.66 -23.23 -73.87
CA THR A 169 -23.76 -24.28 -74.37
C THR A 169 -23.98 -25.63 -73.66
N ALA A 170 -24.24 -25.63 -72.35
CA ALA A 170 -24.57 -26.86 -71.62
C ALA A 170 -25.96 -27.42 -71.98
N GLY A 171 -26.94 -26.54 -72.22
CA GLY A 171 -28.25 -26.92 -72.78
C GLY A 171 -28.14 -27.56 -74.15
N ASP A 172 -27.37 -26.95 -75.06
CA ASP A 172 -27.12 -27.44 -76.42
C ASP A 172 -26.40 -28.81 -76.40
N LEU A 173 -25.39 -28.97 -75.53
CA LEU A 173 -24.71 -30.27 -75.30
C LEU A 173 -25.68 -31.34 -74.78
N SER A 174 -26.57 -31.00 -73.84
CA SER A 174 -27.58 -31.92 -73.33
C SER A 174 -28.65 -32.27 -74.37
N ALA A 175 -29.02 -31.34 -75.25
CA ALA A 175 -29.94 -31.56 -76.35
C ALA A 175 -29.32 -32.42 -77.47
N ALA A 176 -28.01 -32.33 -77.66
CA ALA A 176 -27.23 -33.17 -78.57
C ALA A 176 -26.98 -34.60 -78.04
N GLY A 177 -27.53 -34.98 -76.88
CA GLY A 177 -27.41 -36.32 -76.31
C GLY A 177 -26.04 -36.65 -75.71
N VAL A 178 -25.20 -35.63 -75.45
CA VAL A 178 -23.92 -35.82 -74.74
C VAL A 178 -24.20 -36.14 -73.26
N GLU A 179 -23.37 -36.99 -72.64
CA GLU A 179 -23.58 -37.41 -71.25
C GLU A 179 -23.82 -36.22 -70.29
N PRO A 180 -24.79 -36.31 -69.35
CA PRO A 180 -25.10 -35.23 -68.42
C PRO A 180 -23.90 -34.73 -67.61
N ALA A 181 -22.94 -35.61 -67.31
CA ALA A 181 -21.69 -35.24 -66.64
C ALA A 181 -20.85 -34.22 -67.42
N VAL A 182 -20.84 -34.29 -68.75
CA VAL A 182 -20.09 -33.36 -69.62
C VAL A 182 -20.77 -31.99 -69.63
N ALA A 183 -22.09 -31.95 -69.82
CA ALA A 183 -22.87 -30.70 -69.76
C ALA A 183 -22.75 -30.02 -68.38
N ALA A 184 -22.86 -30.80 -67.29
CA ALA A 184 -22.63 -30.32 -65.92
C ALA A 184 -21.20 -29.80 -65.71
N SER A 185 -20.18 -30.40 -66.34
CA SER A 185 -18.79 -29.93 -66.24
C SER A 185 -18.57 -28.55 -66.88
N TYR A 186 -19.34 -28.20 -67.92
CA TYR A 186 -19.28 -26.86 -68.53
C TYR A 186 -19.97 -25.80 -67.68
N LEU A 187 -21.13 -26.12 -67.09
CA LEU A 187 -21.77 -25.27 -66.07
C LEU A 187 -20.84 -25.04 -64.87
N ALA A 188 -20.20 -26.09 -64.37
CA ALA A 188 -19.27 -26.02 -63.24
C ALA A 188 -17.98 -25.23 -63.53
N LYS A 189 -17.57 -25.12 -64.80
CA LYS A 189 -16.47 -24.22 -65.22
C LYS A 189 -16.89 -22.75 -65.17
N GLY A 190 -18.09 -22.42 -65.66
CA GLY A 190 -18.65 -21.06 -65.60
C GLY A 190 -19.00 -20.59 -64.19
N ALA A 191 -19.38 -21.53 -63.29
CA ALA A 191 -19.75 -21.25 -61.90
C ALA A 191 -18.57 -21.30 -60.90
N ARG A 192 -17.32 -21.21 -61.36
CA ARG A 192 -16.17 -21.10 -60.44
C ARG A 192 -16.21 -19.75 -59.70
N ARG A 193 -16.28 -19.82 -58.36
CA ARG A 193 -15.88 -18.69 -57.50
C ARG A 193 -14.42 -18.37 -57.78
N GLU A 194 -14.07 -17.07 -57.79
CA GLU A 194 -12.69 -16.66 -57.57
C GLU A 194 -12.22 -17.25 -56.22
N PRO A 195 -10.98 -17.77 -56.13
CA PRO A 195 -10.46 -18.31 -54.89
C PRO A 195 -10.47 -17.22 -53.82
N ARG A 196 -10.88 -17.59 -52.60
CA ARG A 196 -10.73 -16.67 -51.46
C ARG A 196 -9.24 -16.65 -51.16
N GLY A 197 -8.58 -15.49 -51.27
CA GLY A 197 -7.11 -15.28 -51.18
C GLY A 197 -6.43 -15.64 -49.84
N TRP A 198 -7.00 -16.57 -49.09
CA TRP A 198 -6.41 -17.33 -47.99
C TRP A 198 -5.94 -18.72 -48.44
N GLU A 199 -6.41 -19.21 -49.60
CA GLU A 199 -6.11 -20.56 -50.11
C GLU A 199 -4.61 -20.73 -50.50
N ASP A 200 -3.93 -19.65 -50.90
CA ASP A 200 -2.48 -19.61 -51.16
C ASP A 200 -1.65 -19.09 -49.96
N VAL A 201 -2.26 -18.91 -48.77
CA VAL A 201 -1.52 -18.43 -47.58
C VAL A 201 -0.83 -19.60 -46.89
N GLU A 202 0.44 -19.81 -47.24
CA GLU A 202 1.30 -20.83 -46.64
C GLU A 202 1.45 -20.59 -45.13
N ILE A 203 0.82 -21.44 -44.32
CA ILE A 203 0.82 -21.30 -42.85
C ILE A 203 2.18 -21.74 -42.30
N GLU A 204 2.92 -20.80 -41.70
CA GLU A 204 4.23 -21.04 -41.11
C GLU A 204 4.21 -22.27 -40.17
N LYS A 205 5.09 -23.24 -40.46
CA LYS A 205 5.08 -24.56 -39.82
C LYS A 205 5.44 -24.43 -38.34
N LYS A 206 4.54 -24.92 -37.47
CA LYS A 206 4.74 -24.92 -36.02
C LYS A 206 5.67 -26.07 -35.61
N TYR A 207 6.69 -25.75 -34.80
CA TYR A 207 7.70 -26.70 -34.34
C TYR A 207 7.58 -26.99 -32.84
N HIS A 208 7.98 -28.19 -32.41
CA HIS A 208 8.09 -28.52 -30.99
C HIS A 208 9.28 -27.82 -30.33
N ILE A 209 9.23 -27.53 -29.03
CA ILE A 209 10.23 -26.72 -28.33
C ILE A 209 11.68 -27.22 -28.46
N HIS A 210 11.90 -28.53 -28.62
CA HIS A 210 13.23 -29.13 -28.77
C HIS A 210 13.75 -29.21 -30.22
N ASP A 211 12.91 -28.93 -31.22
CA ASP A 211 13.21 -29.13 -32.65
C ASP A 211 14.52 -28.42 -33.07
N PRO A 212 15.35 -29.05 -33.94
CA PRO A 212 16.56 -28.44 -34.49
C PRO A 212 16.32 -27.11 -35.22
N HIS A 213 15.23 -26.96 -35.98
CA HIS A 213 14.97 -25.77 -36.80
C HIS A 213 14.88 -24.50 -35.94
N ILE A 214 14.27 -24.60 -34.76
CA ILE A 214 14.15 -23.47 -33.82
C ILE A 214 15.30 -23.41 -32.80
N ARG A 215 16.36 -24.21 -32.92
CA ARG A 215 17.49 -24.22 -31.96
C ARG A 215 18.12 -22.84 -31.81
N GLY A 216 18.29 -22.10 -32.91
CA GLY A 216 18.79 -20.72 -32.89
C GLY A 216 17.87 -19.76 -32.12
N ALA A 217 16.57 -19.77 -32.45
CA ALA A 217 15.55 -18.95 -31.78
C ALA A 217 15.44 -19.28 -30.28
N ARG A 218 15.44 -20.57 -29.92
CA ARG A 218 15.45 -21.07 -28.53
C ARG A 218 16.67 -20.58 -27.77
N THR A 219 17.87 -20.66 -28.35
CA THR A 219 19.09 -20.15 -27.71
C THR A 219 19.08 -18.63 -27.58
N ALA A 220 18.55 -17.89 -28.56
CA ALA A 220 18.41 -16.43 -28.48
C ALA A 220 17.38 -16.00 -27.42
N ALA A 221 16.25 -16.71 -27.32
CA ALA A 221 15.24 -16.50 -26.28
C ALA A 221 15.79 -16.79 -24.88
N LEU A 222 16.50 -17.91 -24.70
CA LEU A 222 17.14 -18.27 -23.43
C LEU A 222 18.21 -17.24 -23.01
N LYS A 223 19.06 -16.77 -23.94
CA LYS A 223 20.04 -15.72 -23.66
C LYS A 223 19.38 -14.40 -23.24
N LYS A 224 18.31 -13.97 -23.93
CA LYS A 224 17.54 -12.77 -23.56
C LYS A 224 16.85 -12.93 -22.21
N GLY A 225 16.22 -14.09 -21.95
CA GLY A 225 15.57 -14.41 -20.69
C GLY A 225 16.55 -14.42 -19.51
N ALA A 226 17.70 -15.09 -19.65
CA ALA A 226 18.74 -15.13 -18.63
C ALA A 226 19.33 -13.73 -18.34
N PHE A 227 19.54 -12.91 -19.37
CA PHE A 227 19.96 -11.51 -19.18
C PHE A 227 18.89 -10.69 -18.44
N ILE A 228 17.63 -10.77 -18.86
CA ILE A 228 16.53 -10.04 -18.22
C ILE A 228 16.35 -10.48 -16.76
N VAL A 229 16.39 -11.79 -16.47
CA VAL A 229 16.30 -12.30 -15.09
C VAL A 229 17.48 -11.83 -14.25
N GLY A 230 18.72 -11.98 -14.74
CA GLY A 230 19.92 -11.54 -14.03
C GLY A 230 19.92 -10.03 -13.74
N PHE A 231 19.55 -9.21 -14.74
CA PHE A 231 19.40 -7.76 -14.56
C PHE A 231 18.26 -7.42 -13.59
N THR A 232 17.11 -8.10 -13.69
CA THR A 232 15.96 -7.87 -12.78
C THR A 232 16.34 -8.20 -11.34
N THR A 233 17.02 -9.31 -11.09
CA THR A 233 17.49 -9.69 -9.75
C THR A 233 18.48 -8.67 -9.19
N PHE A 234 19.45 -8.21 -9.99
CA PHE A 234 20.40 -7.18 -9.58
C PHE A 234 19.70 -5.84 -9.27
N TRP A 235 18.81 -5.40 -10.16
CA TRP A 235 18.04 -4.16 -10.01
C TRP A 235 17.08 -4.23 -8.81
N LEU A 236 16.51 -5.40 -8.53
CA LEU A 236 15.69 -5.67 -7.36
C LEU A 236 16.53 -5.57 -6.07
N TRP A 237 17.68 -6.22 -5.99
CA TRP A 237 18.58 -6.09 -4.84
C TRP A 237 18.99 -4.63 -4.59
N PHE A 238 19.29 -3.87 -5.64
CA PHE A 238 19.60 -2.44 -5.53
C PHE A 238 18.41 -1.63 -4.98
N CYS A 239 17.22 -1.77 -5.55
CA CYS A 239 16.06 -0.98 -5.11
C CYS A 239 15.56 -1.39 -3.72
N LEU A 240 15.43 -2.69 -3.42
CA LEU A 240 14.97 -3.16 -2.11
C LEU A 240 15.92 -2.73 -0.98
N SER A 241 17.23 -2.60 -1.25
CA SER A 241 18.18 -2.07 -0.26
C SER A 241 17.82 -0.66 0.24
N LEU A 242 17.11 0.15 -0.55
CA LEU A 242 16.61 1.47 -0.13
C LEU A 242 15.46 1.37 0.89
N PHE A 243 14.51 0.44 0.70
CA PHE A 243 13.41 0.27 1.65
C PHE A 243 13.87 -0.45 2.91
N TRP A 244 14.50 -1.61 2.79
CA TRP A 244 14.99 -2.38 3.94
C TRP A 244 16.02 -1.59 4.74
N GLY A 245 16.89 -0.83 4.07
CA GLY A 245 17.87 0.06 4.71
C GLY A 245 17.26 1.24 5.48
N SER A 246 16.03 1.66 5.19
CA SER A 246 15.32 2.67 5.99
C SER A 246 14.75 2.07 7.30
N THR A 247 14.35 0.80 7.26
CA THR A 247 13.82 0.05 8.41
C THR A 247 14.92 -0.56 9.29
N TYR A 248 16.15 -0.65 8.81
CA TYR A 248 17.25 -1.32 9.49
C TYR A 248 17.67 -0.53 10.74
N LYS A 249 17.55 -1.18 11.91
CA LYS A 249 17.78 -0.57 13.24
C LYS A 249 16.90 0.66 13.51
N LEU A 250 15.66 0.68 13.01
CA LEU A 250 14.65 1.74 13.26
C LEU A 250 14.59 2.20 14.73
N VAL A 251 14.62 1.24 15.65
CA VAL A 251 14.54 1.45 17.11
C VAL A 251 15.71 2.28 17.67
N ASN A 252 16.88 2.25 17.06
CA ASN A 252 18.03 3.09 17.45
C ASN A 252 17.82 4.59 17.15
N TYR A 253 16.78 4.94 16.39
CA TYR A 253 16.37 6.33 16.12
C TYR A 253 15.13 6.74 16.92
N PHE A 254 14.58 5.87 17.77
CA PHE A 254 13.49 6.22 18.68
C PHE A 254 13.84 7.30 19.73
N PRO A 255 15.12 7.58 20.07
CA PRO A 255 15.47 8.77 20.84
C PRO A 255 15.12 10.10 20.14
N ASN A 256 14.83 10.09 18.83
CA ASN A 256 14.30 11.25 18.09
C ASN A 256 12.77 11.39 18.21
N LEU A 257 12.09 10.46 18.89
CA LEU A 257 10.65 10.49 19.15
C LEU A 257 10.41 11.19 20.48
N ASP A 258 10.36 12.53 20.46
CA ASP A 258 10.19 13.34 21.67
C ASP A 258 8.92 13.00 22.45
N VAL A 259 9.05 12.76 23.75
CA VAL A 259 7.95 12.52 24.70
C VAL A 259 8.09 13.50 25.87
N HIS A 260 7.13 14.41 25.98
CA HIS A 260 7.15 15.41 27.05
C HIS A 260 6.61 14.80 28.35
N PHE A 261 7.23 15.11 29.48
CA PHE A 261 6.71 14.85 30.81
C PHE A 261 6.49 16.17 31.55
N VAL A 262 5.31 16.32 32.15
CA VAL A 262 4.95 17.48 32.98
C VAL A 262 4.13 17.03 34.19
N SER A 263 4.28 17.72 35.32
CA SER A 263 3.43 17.52 36.51
C SER A 263 2.69 18.79 36.88
N PHE A 264 1.37 18.68 37.01
CA PHE A 264 0.53 19.69 37.65
C PHE A 264 0.20 19.34 39.11
N ASP A 265 0.72 18.23 39.66
CA ASP A 265 0.56 17.84 41.07
C ASP A 265 1.49 18.70 41.94
N THR A 266 1.00 19.86 42.38
CA THR A 266 1.75 20.83 43.18
C THR A 266 1.91 20.46 44.65
N ASP A 267 1.49 19.25 45.06
CA ASP A 267 1.62 18.76 46.43
C ASP A 267 3.11 18.61 46.83
N PRO A 268 3.61 19.34 47.85
CA PRO A 268 5.03 19.27 48.23
C PRO A 268 5.47 17.90 48.75
N GLY A 269 4.52 17.02 49.10
CA GLY A 269 4.74 15.63 49.45
C GLY A 269 4.27 14.67 48.35
N SER A 270 4.22 15.08 47.09
CA SER A 270 3.83 14.20 45.96
C SER A 270 4.65 12.91 45.96
N PHE A 271 3.97 11.76 45.85
CA PHE A 271 4.65 10.46 45.70
C PHE A 271 4.98 10.16 44.23
N LEU A 272 4.24 10.79 43.30
CA LEU A 272 4.43 10.59 41.86
C LEU A 272 5.60 11.42 41.34
N ASN A 273 5.71 12.71 41.73
CA ASN A 273 6.73 13.61 41.20
C ASN A 273 8.17 13.07 41.35
N PRO A 274 8.65 12.62 42.54
CA PRO A 274 10.05 12.23 42.70
C PRO A 274 10.41 10.99 41.86
N ALA A 275 9.54 9.97 41.86
CA ALA A 275 9.78 8.73 41.13
C ALA A 275 9.73 8.95 39.61
N MET A 276 8.73 9.70 39.12
CA MET A 276 8.55 9.93 37.68
C MET A 276 9.61 10.88 37.12
N ILE A 277 9.98 11.95 37.84
CA ILE A 277 11.06 12.87 37.43
C ILE A 277 12.40 12.14 37.41
N GLN A 278 12.67 11.26 38.38
CA GLN A 278 13.89 10.46 38.41
C GLN A 278 13.97 9.52 37.20
N GLU A 279 12.89 8.81 36.85
CA GLU A 279 12.87 7.95 35.66
C GLU A 279 13.08 8.75 34.37
N VAL A 280 12.37 9.87 34.19
CA VAL A 280 12.54 10.77 33.03
C VAL A 280 13.98 11.27 32.90
N GLN A 281 14.64 11.60 34.02
CA GLN A 281 16.06 12.00 34.02
C GLN A 281 17.02 10.85 33.68
N ILE A 282 16.71 9.61 34.08
CA ILE A 282 17.47 8.41 33.70
C ILE A 282 17.34 8.16 32.20
N GLN A 283 16.10 8.15 31.68
CA GLN A 283 15.81 7.92 30.27
C GLN A 283 16.41 8.99 29.35
N ALA A 284 16.33 10.27 29.74
CA ALA A 284 16.95 11.39 29.03
C ALA A 284 18.50 11.36 29.04
N ALA A 285 19.11 10.58 29.94
CA ALA A 285 20.56 10.41 30.02
C ALA A 285 21.07 9.13 29.32
N LEU A 286 20.19 8.32 28.72
CA LEU A 286 20.59 7.14 27.96
C LEU A 286 21.29 7.52 26.64
N PRO A 287 22.29 6.74 26.19
CA PRO A 287 22.89 6.94 24.88
C PRO A 287 22.02 6.31 23.77
N SER A 288 21.97 6.93 22.60
CA SER A 288 21.16 6.49 21.45
C SER A 288 21.55 5.12 20.84
N SER A 289 22.53 4.43 21.42
CA SER A 289 22.77 3.01 21.16
C SER A 289 21.75 2.09 21.85
N VAL A 290 21.04 2.59 22.87
CA VAL A 290 19.98 1.91 23.61
C VAL A 290 18.60 2.29 23.02
N PRO A 291 17.68 1.33 22.84
CA PRO A 291 16.26 1.59 22.62
C PRO A 291 15.63 2.42 23.75
N HIS A 292 15.27 3.67 23.48
CA HIS A 292 14.43 4.50 24.36
C HIS A 292 13.70 5.58 23.53
N LEU A 293 12.75 6.30 24.16
CA LEU A 293 12.09 7.47 23.58
C LEU A 293 12.81 8.77 24.00
N GLY A 294 12.58 9.86 23.28
CA GLY A 294 13.17 11.19 23.56
C GLY A 294 12.50 11.88 24.74
N TRP A 295 12.70 11.37 25.96
CA TRP A 295 12.04 11.91 27.16
C TRP A 295 12.54 13.32 27.52
N GLN A 296 11.63 14.29 27.62
CA GLN A 296 11.92 15.68 27.99
C GLN A 296 11.10 16.13 29.21
N LEU A 297 11.75 16.81 30.17
CA LEU A 297 11.11 17.31 31.40
C LEU A 297 10.69 18.78 31.24
N HIS A 298 9.38 19.05 31.25
CA HIS A 298 8.81 20.38 31.18
C HIS A 298 8.18 20.82 32.51
N GLN A 299 8.19 22.12 32.77
CA GLN A 299 7.58 22.74 33.94
C GLN A 299 6.11 23.09 33.67
N ALA A 300 5.25 22.97 34.69
CA ALA A 300 3.84 23.35 34.60
C ALA A 300 3.62 24.81 34.14
N SER A 301 4.57 25.69 34.44
CA SER A 301 4.58 27.11 34.00
C SER A 301 4.68 27.32 32.49
N GLU A 302 5.12 26.31 31.73
CA GLU A 302 5.15 26.34 30.26
C GLU A 302 3.76 26.10 29.64
N TYR A 303 2.81 25.60 30.44
CA TYR A 303 1.44 25.27 30.05
C TYR A 303 0.43 26.11 30.87
N PRO A 304 0.32 27.43 30.64
CA PRO A 304 -0.54 28.33 31.43
C PRO A 304 -2.05 27.98 31.38
N ASN A 305 -2.51 27.29 30.33
CA ASN A 305 -3.87 26.74 30.20
C ASN A 305 -3.92 25.24 30.57
N GLY A 306 -2.86 24.69 31.15
CA GLY A 306 -2.73 23.31 31.62
C GLY A 306 -2.97 22.27 30.53
N LEU A 307 -3.92 21.36 30.76
CA LEU A 307 -4.27 20.27 29.83
C LEU A 307 -4.72 20.75 28.45
N ALA A 308 -5.17 22.00 28.29
CA ALA A 308 -5.50 22.56 26.98
C ALA A 308 -4.24 22.75 26.12
N ASP A 309 -3.17 23.30 26.69
CA ASP A 309 -1.90 23.52 25.99
C ASP A 309 -1.20 22.19 25.68
N VAL A 310 -1.23 21.23 26.60
CA VAL A 310 -0.72 19.86 26.36
C VAL A 310 -1.40 19.22 25.16
N ARG A 311 -2.74 19.28 25.08
CA ARG A 311 -3.50 18.73 23.95
C ARG A 311 -3.19 19.46 22.65
N GLN A 312 -3.07 20.78 22.69
CA GLN A 312 -2.66 21.60 21.55
C GLN A 312 -1.25 21.24 21.07
N GLU A 313 -0.32 20.95 21.98
CA GLU A 313 1.06 20.60 21.67
C GLU A 313 1.15 19.26 20.92
N VAL A 314 0.54 18.19 21.45
CA VAL A 314 0.43 16.88 20.78
C VAL A 314 -0.26 17.02 19.41
N LEU A 315 -1.38 17.75 19.34
CA LEU A 315 -2.10 18.00 18.08
C LEU A 315 -1.31 18.86 17.07
N SER A 316 -0.35 19.66 17.53
CA SER A 316 0.57 20.43 16.67
C SER A 316 1.79 19.63 16.17
N GLN A 317 1.89 18.34 16.51
CA GLN A 317 3.02 17.43 16.18
C GLN A 317 4.39 17.84 16.77
N LYS A 318 4.46 18.80 17.69
CA LYS A 318 5.71 19.14 18.41
C LYS A 318 6.28 17.98 19.23
N THR A 319 5.41 17.11 19.76
CA THR A 319 5.77 15.94 20.57
C THR A 319 5.00 14.72 20.10
N TRP A 320 5.53 13.51 20.34
CA TRP A 320 4.86 12.25 19.98
C TRP A 320 3.84 11.81 21.04
N ALA A 321 4.15 12.07 22.31
CA ALA A 321 3.23 11.89 23.41
C ALA A 321 3.56 12.85 24.57
N THR A 322 2.59 13.12 25.44
CA THR A 322 2.82 13.82 26.70
C THR A 322 2.32 12.98 27.87
N VAL A 323 3.19 12.68 28.83
CA VAL A 323 2.81 12.07 30.11
C VAL A 323 2.62 13.18 31.13
N VAL A 324 1.41 13.28 31.67
CA VAL A 324 0.99 14.32 32.60
C VAL A 324 0.66 13.69 33.95
N ILE A 325 1.29 14.12 35.03
CA ILE A 325 0.69 13.93 36.37
C ILE A 325 -0.38 15.02 36.54
N ASN A 326 -1.62 14.61 36.78
CA ASN A 326 -2.75 15.53 36.86
C ASN A 326 -2.73 16.36 38.16
N ALA A 327 -3.36 17.54 38.12
CA ALA A 327 -3.42 18.42 39.27
C ALA A 327 -4.11 17.75 40.47
N ASN A 328 -3.55 17.98 41.67
CA ASN A 328 -4.01 17.42 42.94
C ASN A 328 -4.01 15.87 43.02
N ALA A 329 -3.30 15.15 42.14
CA ALA A 329 -3.32 13.68 42.12
C ALA A 329 -2.93 13.06 43.47
N THR A 330 -1.89 13.59 44.14
CA THR A 330 -1.51 13.10 45.48
C THR A 330 -2.52 13.52 46.55
N THR A 331 -3.06 14.75 46.45
CA THR A 331 -4.01 15.28 47.43
C THR A 331 -5.34 14.53 47.39
N ALA A 332 -5.90 14.26 46.21
CA ALA A 332 -7.14 13.50 46.03
C ALA A 332 -7.03 12.07 46.59
N TRP A 333 -5.87 11.41 46.42
CA TRP A 333 -5.60 10.10 47.03
C TRP A 333 -5.61 10.16 48.57
N ARG A 334 -5.03 11.22 49.17
CA ARG A 334 -5.07 11.43 50.63
C ARG A 334 -6.48 11.71 51.12
N GLU A 335 -7.22 12.57 50.43
CA GLU A 335 -8.60 12.93 50.78
C GLU A 335 -9.54 11.73 50.67
N ALA A 336 -9.36 10.86 49.66
CA ALA A 336 -10.13 9.64 49.52
C ALA A 336 -9.94 8.69 50.70
N LEU A 337 -8.70 8.47 51.14
CA LEU A 337 -8.39 7.64 52.31
C LEU A 337 -8.81 8.29 53.64
N ALA A 338 -8.74 9.61 53.74
CA ALA A 338 -9.14 10.38 54.93
C ALA A 338 -10.66 10.47 55.12
N ASN A 339 -11.44 10.49 54.03
CA ASN A 339 -12.90 10.65 54.06
C ASN A 339 -13.66 9.34 53.79
N GLY A 340 -13.02 8.32 53.20
CA GLY A 340 -13.66 7.09 52.74
C GLY A 340 -14.39 7.25 51.39
N ASP A 341 -13.87 8.12 50.50
CA ASP A 341 -14.53 8.45 49.22
C ASP A 341 -14.41 7.30 48.20
N LYS A 342 -15.53 6.64 47.97
CA LYS A 342 -15.67 5.51 47.04
C LYS A 342 -15.56 5.92 45.58
N THR A 343 -15.69 7.20 45.26
CA THR A 343 -15.65 7.73 43.88
C THR A 343 -14.23 7.96 43.35
N TYR A 344 -13.21 7.83 44.21
CA TYR A 344 -11.81 7.95 43.82
C TYR A 344 -11.42 6.91 42.77
N ASP A 345 -11.01 7.38 41.59
CA ASP A 345 -10.47 6.57 40.50
C ASP A 345 -8.94 6.76 40.39
N PRO A 346 -8.13 5.72 40.67
CA PRO A 346 -6.68 5.78 40.49
C PRO A 346 -6.23 6.21 39.09
N THR A 347 -6.99 5.90 38.03
CA THR A 347 -6.58 6.19 36.64
C THR A 347 -6.51 7.69 36.35
N GLY A 348 -7.30 8.50 37.07
CA GLY A 348 -7.27 9.96 37.02
C GLY A 348 -5.96 10.60 37.52
N SER A 349 -5.01 9.82 38.06
CA SER A 349 -3.73 10.36 38.57
C SER A 349 -2.79 10.83 37.47
N ILE A 350 -2.76 10.12 36.32
CA ILE A 350 -1.83 10.36 35.21
C ILE A 350 -2.60 10.33 33.89
N GLY A 351 -2.41 11.35 33.04
CA GLY A 351 -2.91 11.36 31.66
C GLY A 351 -1.78 11.14 30.66
N ILE A 352 -1.89 10.13 29.80
CA ILE A 352 -0.97 9.90 28.68
C ILE A 352 -1.66 10.38 27.40
N TYR A 353 -1.17 11.44 26.79
CA TYR A 353 -1.77 12.08 25.61
C TYR A 353 -0.96 11.77 24.36
N TYR A 354 -1.56 11.16 23.34
CA TYR A 354 -0.94 10.95 22.03
C TYR A 354 -1.95 11.16 20.88
N ALA A 355 -1.56 10.93 19.63
CA ALA A 355 -2.47 10.94 18.48
C ALA A 355 -2.14 9.81 17.50
N THR A 356 -2.94 8.73 17.47
CA THR A 356 -2.68 7.55 16.60
C THR A 356 -2.61 7.93 15.13
N ALA A 357 -3.45 8.86 14.67
CA ALA A 357 -3.41 9.35 13.29
C ALA A 357 -2.12 10.09 12.91
N ARG A 358 -1.23 10.46 13.85
CA ARG A 358 0.09 11.01 13.53
C ARG A 358 0.90 9.98 12.74
N PHE A 359 0.96 8.74 13.22
CA PHE A 359 1.61 7.62 12.52
C PHE A 359 1.23 6.29 13.18
N TYR A 360 0.15 5.64 12.73
CA TYR A 360 -0.45 4.52 13.47
C TYR A 360 0.51 3.34 13.68
N GLN A 361 1.39 3.07 12.71
CA GLN A 361 2.42 2.05 12.79
C GLN A 361 3.38 2.30 13.96
N ILE A 362 3.80 3.56 14.17
CA ILE A 362 4.71 3.92 15.27
C ILE A 362 3.96 4.01 16.59
N THR A 363 2.79 4.65 16.61
CA THR A 363 2.02 4.86 17.85
C THR A 363 1.55 3.54 18.46
N LEU A 364 0.96 2.65 17.65
CA LEU A 364 0.34 1.40 18.14
C LEU A 364 1.33 0.25 18.35
N LEU A 365 2.46 0.20 17.60
CA LEU A 365 3.44 -0.89 17.74
C LEU A 365 4.57 -0.57 18.72
N TYR A 366 4.85 0.72 19.00
CA TYR A 366 6.03 1.11 19.77
C TYR A 366 5.73 2.14 20.88
N ILE A 367 5.10 3.29 20.58
CA ILE A 367 4.95 4.39 21.57
C ILE A 367 4.21 3.92 22.82
N GLU A 368 3.04 3.27 22.67
CA GLU A 368 2.26 2.83 23.83
C GLU A 368 3.01 1.80 24.69
N ALA A 369 3.66 0.81 24.05
CA ALA A 369 4.41 -0.23 24.74
C ALA A 369 5.62 0.33 25.51
N LEU A 370 6.42 1.20 24.86
CA LEU A 370 7.61 1.79 25.46
C LEU A 370 7.28 2.77 26.59
N ILE A 371 6.18 3.52 26.50
CA ILE A 371 5.68 4.34 27.61
C ILE A 371 5.19 3.44 28.75
N ALA A 372 4.41 2.39 28.47
CA ALA A 372 3.93 1.47 29.50
C ALA A 372 5.08 0.76 30.24
N GLU A 373 6.15 0.36 29.53
CA GLU A 373 7.39 -0.18 30.09
C GLU A 373 8.10 0.85 30.98
N THR A 374 8.39 2.05 30.44
CA THR A 374 9.06 3.13 31.19
C THR A 374 8.32 3.48 32.48
N LEU A 375 6.99 3.57 32.44
CA LEU A 375 6.19 3.99 33.60
C LEU A 375 5.97 2.90 34.65
N ALA A 376 6.29 1.62 34.38
CA ALA A 376 5.99 0.51 35.29
C ALA A 376 6.73 0.64 36.64
N ASN A 377 8.04 0.87 36.60
CA ASN A 377 8.90 0.97 37.79
C ASN A 377 8.67 2.23 38.65
N PRO A 378 8.64 3.46 38.10
CA PRO A 378 8.37 4.66 38.91
C PRO A 378 6.96 4.64 39.50
N LEU A 379 5.96 4.13 38.77
CA LEU A 379 4.59 4.02 39.29
C LEU A 379 4.48 2.99 40.41
N ALA A 380 5.13 1.82 40.29
CA ALA A 380 5.23 0.85 41.38
C ALA A 380 5.94 1.44 42.62
N THR A 381 6.99 2.24 42.40
CA THR A 381 7.73 2.94 43.47
C THR A 381 6.85 3.97 44.19
N ALA A 382 6.15 4.81 43.45
CA ALA A 382 5.23 5.82 43.99
C ALA A 382 4.10 5.18 44.81
N ARG A 383 3.48 4.09 44.29
CA ARG A 383 2.46 3.29 45.00
C ARG A 383 3.00 2.74 46.33
N GLY A 384 4.20 2.15 46.32
CA GLY A 384 4.83 1.61 47.52
C GLY A 384 5.15 2.68 48.57
N GLN A 385 5.62 3.86 48.14
CA GLN A 385 5.89 5.00 49.03
C GLN A 385 4.60 5.57 49.63
N ALA A 386 3.54 5.73 48.83
CA ALA A 386 2.23 6.19 49.28
C ALA A 386 1.61 5.21 50.30
N LEU A 387 1.57 3.91 50.00
CA LEU A 387 1.08 2.88 50.92
C LEU A 387 1.88 2.88 52.23
N LYS A 388 3.22 2.96 52.18
CA LYS A 388 4.08 3.08 53.36
C LYS A 388 3.74 4.32 54.21
N SER A 389 3.46 5.45 53.57
CA SER A 389 3.08 6.70 54.23
C SER A 389 1.68 6.65 54.85
N PHE A 390 0.72 5.99 54.21
CA PHE A 390 -0.60 5.75 54.79
C PHE A 390 -0.53 4.82 56.01
N VAL A 391 0.22 3.71 55.91
CA VAL A 391 0.38 2.75 57.01
C VAL A 391 1.09 3.38 58.22
N SER A 392 2.12 4.20 58.01
CA SER A 392 2.81 4.88 59.12
C SER A 392 1.97 5.97 59.78
N SER A 393 1.18 6.74 59.01
CA SER A 393 0.30 7.79 59.54
C SER A 393 -1.00 7.27 60.16
N SER A 394 -1.47 6.10 59.74
CA SER A 394 -2.68 5.45 60.28
C SER A 394 -2.40 4.42 61.38
N ALA A 395 -1.14 4.25 61.79
CA ALA A 395 -0.76 3.32 62.85
C ALA A 395 -1.49 3.63 64.17
N GLY A 396 -2.38 2.74 64.59
CA GLY A 396 -3.23 2.91 65.77
C GLY A 396 -4.54 3.68 65.53
N ASN A 397 -4.75 4.29 64.36
CA ASN A 397 -6.00 4.96 64.04
C ASN A 397 -7.00 4.01 63.36
N ALA A 398 -7.81 3.33 64.18
CA ALA A 398 -8.85 2.41 63.72
C ALA A 398 -9.89 3.08 62.79
N ASN A 399 -10.11 4.39 62.89
CA ASN A 399 -11.04 5.09 62.00
C ASN A 399 -10.43 5.30 60.60
N SER A 400 -9.16 5.71 60.50
CA SER A 400 -8.46 5.80 59.20
C SER A 400 -8.44 4.45 58.48
N ILE A 401 -8.18 3.35 59.20
CA ILE A 401 -8.21 2.00 58.64
C ILE A 401 -9.62 1.63 58.16
N LYS A 402 -10.67 1.98 58.92
CA LYS A 402 -12.08 1.77 58.54
C LYS A 402 -12.51 2.60 57.32
N LEU A 403 -12.03 3.82 57.17
CA LEU A 403 -12.35 4.69 56.03
C LEU A 403 -11.58 4.24 54.78
N ALA A 404 -10.29 3.97 54.88
CA ALA A 404 -9.50 3.40 53.79
C ALA A 404 -10.05 2.04 53.32
N GLY A 405 -10.56 1.21 54.22
CA GLY A 405 -11.26 -0.04 53.89
C GLY A 405 -12.56 0.13 53.06
N GLN A 406 -13.07 1.36 52.90
CA GLN A 406 -14.15 1.67 51.98
C GLN A 406 -13.67 2.08 50.58
N VAL A 407 -12.37 2.36 50.41
CA VAL A 407 -11.72 2.79 49.17
C VAL A 407 -10.59 1.82 48.80
N PRO A 408 -10.88 0.51 48.59
CA PRO A 408 -9.85 -0.51 48.39
C PRO A 408 -8.95 -0.21 47.18
N GLN A 409 -9.44 0.50 46.16
CA GLN A 409 -8.67 0.93 45.00
C GLN A 409 -7.56 1.95 45.35
N ALA A 410 -7.77 2.81 46.34
CA ALA A 410 -6.74 3.75 46.81
C ALA A 410 -5.63 3.06 47.62
N ILE A 411 -5.89 1.88 48.22
CA ILE A 411 -4.86 1.07 48.88
C ILE A 411 -4.16 0.13 47.87
N GLY A 412 -4.94 -0.62 47.09
CA GLY A 412 -4.44 -1.71 46.25
C GLY A 412 -3.83 -1.26 44.92
N VAL A 413 -4.30 -0.16 44.35
CA VAL A 413 -3.74 0.44 43.11
C VAL A 413 -3.08 1.78 43.41
N GLY A 414 -3.67 2.61 44.29
CA GLY A 414 -3.15 3.92 44.65
C GLY A 414 -3.28 4.93 43.50
N PHE A 415 -2.35 4.86 42.55
CA PHE A 415 -2.29 5.68 41.35
C PHE A 415 -2.26 4.79 40.10
N ALA A 416 -2.85 5.24 39.00
CA ALA A 416 -2.77 4.62 37.67
C ALA A 416 -2.83 5.73 36.59
N TYR A 417 -2.93 5.34 35.32
CA TYR A 417 -3.02 6.27 34.20
C TYR A 417 -4.25 6.01 33.31
N THR A 418 -4.68 7.05 32.61
CA THR A 418 -5.62 6.99 31.48
C THR A 418 -4.89 7.39 30.20
N ILE A 419 -5.12 6.65 29.11
CA ILE A 419 -4.62 7.01 27.77
C ILE A 419 -5.68 7.85 27.04
N PHE A 420 -5.24 8.94 26.43
CA PHE A 420 -6.05 9.91 25.70
C PHE A 420 -5.52 10.05 24.26
N ASP A 421 -6.00 9.18 23.37
CA ASP A 421 -5.74 9.29 21.94
C ASP A 421 -6.56 10.44 21.34
N LEU A 422 -5.91 11.57 21.10
CA LEU A 422 -6.54 12.80 20.66
C LEU A 422 -7.07 12.73 19.21
N ARG A 423 -6.54 11.82 18.38
CA ARG A 423 -6.93 11.61 16.97
C ARG A 423 -6.88 10.12 16.63
N SER A 424 -7.86 9.38 17.12
CA SER A 424 -7.83 7.93 17.04
C SER A 424 -8.16 7.36 15.67
N ILE A 425 -7.44 6.29 15.30
CA ILE A 425 -7.81 5.33 14.27
C ILE A 425 -8.16 4.04 15.03
N PRO A 426 -9.44 3.82 15.38
CA PRO A 426 -9.82 2.68 16.21
C PRO A 426 -9.62 1.36 15.47
N ASN A 427 -9.41 0.27 16.23
CA ASN A 427 -9.07 -1.07 15.72
C ASN A 427 -10.10 -1.73 14.77
N GLY A 428 -11.25 -1.10 14.51
CA GLY A 428 -12.22 -1.51 13.48
C GLY A 428 -12.20 -0.65 12.19
N ALA A 429 -11.42 0.43 12.15
CA ALA A 429 -11.49 1.48 11.12
C ALA A 429 -10.26 1.55 10.19
N TRP A 430 -9.53 0.44 10.01
CA TRP A 430 -8.32 0.34 9.16
C TRP A 430 -8.51 0.81 7.71
N ALA A 431 -9.75 0.84 7.20
CA ALA A 431 -10.08 1.46 5.91
C ALA A 431 -9.70 2.97 5.85
N SER A 432 -9.57 3.63 7.01
CA SER A 432 -9.12 5.02 7.15
C SER A 432 -7.59 5.16 7.18
N ALA A 433 -6.85 4.06 7.34
CA ALA A 433 -5.40 3.99 7.22
C ALA A 433 -4.95 3.63 5.78
N ALA A 434 -5.72 2.81 5.06
CA ALA A 434 -5.44 2.40 3.68
C ALA A 434 -5.14 3.52 2.65
N PRO A 435 -5.63 4.78 2.82
CA PRO A 435 -5.20 5.90 1.97
C PRO A 435 -3.75 6.35 2.16
N MET A 436 -3.15 6.07 3.33
CA MET A 436 -1.76 6.43 3.64
C MET A 436 -0.72 5.56 2.92
N GLU A 437 -1.10 4.35 2.46
CA GLU A 437 -0.18 3.40 1.83
C GLU A 437 -0.75 2.80 0.55
N ALA A 438 -1.72 1.88 0.69
CA ALA A 438 -2.21 1.05 -0.42
C ALA A 438 -2.77 1.87 -1.59
N SER A 439 -3.48 2.97 -1.30
CA SER A 439 -4.05 3.85 -2.33
C SER A 439 -2.97 4.56 -3.15
N LEU A 440 -1.84 4.91 -2.54
CA LEU A 440 -0.70 5.55 -3.21
C LEU A 440 -0.02 4.58 -4.18
N ILE A 441 0.11 3.32 -3.78
CA ILE A 441 0.58 2.22 -4.65
C ILE A 441 -0.36 2.06 -5.86
N TYR A 442 -1.68 2.18 -5.67
CA TYR A 442 -2.64 2.17 -6.78
C TYR A 442 -2.51 3.41 -7.69
N PHE A 443 -2.23 4.62 -7.16
CA PHE A 443 -1.97 5.79 -8.00
C PHE A 443 -0.79 5.56 -8.96
N VAL A 444 0.36 5.11 -8.45
CA VAL A 444 1.54 4.91 -9.28
C VAL A 444 1.33 3.78 -10.30
N ILE A 445 0.67 2.67 -9.94
CA ILE A 445 0.30 1.58 -10.87
C ILE A 445 -0.65 2.08 -11.99
N PHE A 446 -1.72 2.80 -11.64
CA PHE A 446 -2.64 3.34 -12.65
C PHE A 446 -1.95 4.37 -13.55
N SER A 447 -1.10 5.23 -12.98
CA SER A 447 -0.34 6.21 -13.76
C SER A 447 0.62 5.55 -14.75
N PHE A 448 1.25 4.43 -14.38
CA PHE A 448 2.02 3.58 -15.27
C PHE A 448 1.18 2.97 -16.39
N TYR A 449 0.00 2.42 -16.10
CA TYR A 449 -0.86 1.89 -17.17
C TYR A 449 -1.29 2.96 -18.17
N ILE A 450 -1.60 4.18 -17.72
CA ILE A 450 -1.91 5.31 -18.61
C ILE A 450 -0.71 5.67 -19.50
N ALA A 451 0.50 5.75 -18.95
CA ALA A 451 1.72 6.02 -19.72
C ALA A 451 2.07 4.88 -20.69
N PHE A 452 2.06 3.63 -20.22
CA PHE A 452 2.44 2.43 -20.96
C PHE A 452 1.46 2.14 -22.11
N TYR A 453 0.17 2.02 -21.82
CA TYR A 453 -0.84 1.78 -22.87
C TYR A 453 -1.04 3.02 -23.75
N GLY A 454 -0.83 4.23 -23.22
CA GLY A 454 -0.71 5.46 -24.00
C GLY A 454 0.39 5.37 -25.07
N ALA A 455 1.61 4.95 -24.69
CA ALA A 455 2.68 4.69 -25.66
C ALA A 455 2.33 3.59 -26.66
N VAL A 456 1.81 2.44 -26.20
CA VAL A 456 1.41 1.35 -27.11
C VAL A 456 0.37 1.81 -28.13
N ALA A 457 -0.61 2.63 -27.72
CA ALA A 457 -1.60 3.21 -28.62
C ALA A 457 -0.96 4.20 -29.61
N ARG A 458 -0.09 5.12 -29.14
CA ARG A 458 0.63 6.09 -29.98
C ARG A 458 1.56 5.42 -31.00
N MET A 459 2.14 4.27 -30.66
CA MET A 459 2.96 3.44 -31.55
C MET A 459 2.11 2.67 -32.56
N LYS A 460 1.12 1.87 -32.10
CA LYS A 460 0.30 1.01 -32.98
C LYS A 460 -0.53 1.80 -34.01
N SER A 461 -0.93 3.02 -33.68
CA SER A 461 -1.68 3.91 -34.58
C SER A 461 -0.80 4.72 -35.55
N GLY A 462 0.53 4.67 -35.41
CA GLY A 462 1.46 5.51 -36.17
C GLY A 462 1.40 7.01 -35.84
N LEU A 463 0.62 7.43 -34.83
CA LEU A 463 0.49 8.82 -34.40
C LEU A 463 1.85 9.45 -34.07
N ILE A 464 2.75 8.65 -33.50
CA ILE A 464 4.10 9.07 -33.10
C ILE A 464 4.94 9.62 -34.27
N GLU A 465 4.65 9.21 -35.51
CA GLU A 465 5.35 9.67 -36.71
C GLU A 465 4.60 10.80 -37.45
N ARG A 466 3.27 10.83 -37.30
CA ARG A 466 2.36 11.72 -38.06
C ARG A 466 2.11 13.06 -37.36
N LEU A 467 2.31 13.14 -36.04
CA LEU A 467 2.05 14.36 -35.26
C LEU A 467 3.23 15.35 -35.29
N THR A 468 2.89 16.65 -35.31
CA THR A 468 3.87 17.71 -35.05
C THR A 468 4.36 17.64 -33.60
N PHE A 469 5.53 18.21 -33.29
CA PHE A 469 6.07 18.24 -31.92
C PHE A 469 5.09 18.86 -30.92
N LYS A 470 4.46 19.99 -31.27
CA LYS A 470 3.43 20.62 -30.43
C LYS A 470 2.24 19.69 -30.22
N SER A 471 1.71 19.09 -31.30
CA SER A 471 0.54 18.21 -31.24
C SER A 471 0.77 16.96 -30.39
N ILE A 472 1.94 16.32 -30.46
CA ILE A 472 2.24 15.15 -29.63
C ILE A 472 2.52 15.52 -28.17
N LEU A 473 3.16 16.67 -27.91
CA LEU A 473 3.34 17.18 -26.55
C LEU A 473 1.98 17.48 -25.89
N THR A 474 1.08 18.19 -26.58
CA THR A 474 -0.29 18.44 -26.11
C THR A 474 -1.06 17.14 -25.87
N LEU A 475 -1.00 16.17 -26.79
CA LEU A 475 -1.65 14.87 -26.62
C LEU A 475 -1.18 14.15 -25.35
N ARG A 476 0.14 14.10 -25.12
CA ARG A 476 0.74 13.40 -23.98
C ARG A 476 0.66 14.18 -22.66
N LEU A 477 0.36 15.48 -22.70
CA LEU A 477 0.05 16.28 -21.52
C LEU A 477 -1.43 16.14 -21.14
N CYS A 478 -2.34 16.40 -22.09
CA CYS A 478 -3.77 16.49 -21.81
C CYS A 478 -4.45 15.12 -21.59
N TRP A 479 -4.01 14.05 -22.26
CA TRP A 479 -4.62 12.73 -22.08
C TRP A 479 -4.38 12.15 -20.66
N PRO A 480 -3.14 12.14 -20.11
CA PRO A 480 -2.94 11.72 -18.73
C PRO A 480 -3.68 12.61 -17.72
N LEU A 481 -3.63 13.94 -17.85
CA LEU A 481 -4.35 14.86 -16.96
C LEU A 481 -5.86 14.58 -16.91
N LEU A 482 -6.48 14.23 -18.03
CA LEU A 482 -7.90 13.86 -18.09
C LEU A 482 -8.17 12.50 -17.44
N ALA A 483 -7.34 11.48 -17.72
CA ALA A 483 -7.47 10.17 -17.09
C ALA A 483 -7.27 10.24 -15.56
N TYR A 484 -6.27 10.99 -15.11
CA TYR A 484 -5.92 11.21 -13.72
C TYR A 484 -7.02 11.95 -12.93
N PHE A 485 -7.76 12.84 -13.57
CA PHE A 485 -8.91 13.53 -12.96
C PHE A 485 -10.01 12.54 -12.56
N PHE A 486 -10.35 11.59 -13.43
CA PHE A 486 -11.33 10.53 -13.13
C PHE A 486 -10.77 9.45 -12.19
N LEU A 487 -9.50 9.06 -12.32
CA LEU A 487 -8.88 8.05 -11.46
C LEU A 487 -8.75 8.52 -9.99
N SER A 488 -8.35 9.77 -9.78
CA SER A 488 -8.29 10.39 -8.45
C SER A 488 -9.69 10.60 -7.85
N LEU A 489 -10.69 10.96 -8.67
CA LEU A 489 -12.08 11.06 -8.24
C LEU A 489 -12.60 9.69 -7.79
N TRP A 490 -12.36 8.64 -8.59
CA TRP A 490 -12.81 7.28 -8.27
C TRP A 490 -12.16 6.75 -6.98
N GLN A 491 -10.85 6.93 -6.78
CA GLN A 491 -10.23 6.55 -5.51
C GLN A 491 -10.79 7.36 -4.32
N THR A 492 -11.03 8.66 -4.47
CA THR A 492 -11.59 9.47 -3.38
C THR A 492 -13.05 9.08 -3.08
N LEU A 493 -13.82 8.64 -4.09
CA LEU A 493 -15.14 8.03 -3.90
C LEU A 493 -15.06 6.68 -3.18
N VAL A 494 -14.04 5.85 -3.42
CA VAL A 494 -13.78 4.64 -2.62
C VAL A 494 -13.48 5.00 -1.17
N VAL A 495 -12.58 5.96 -0.90
CA VAL A 495 -12.30 6.44 0.47
C VAL A 495 -13.58 6.91 1.18
N ARG A 496 -14.46 7.63 0.48
CA ARG A 496 -15.74 8.07 1.04
C ARG A 496 -16.77 6.93 1.21
N ALA A 497 -16.82 5.96 0.31
CA ALA A 497 -17.75 4.83 0.40
C ALA A 497 -17.44 3.91 1.60
N TRP A 498 -16.18 3.82 2.01
CA TRP A 498 -15.74 3.16 3.25
C TRP A 498 -15.83 4.08 4.50
N GLN A 499 -16.66 5.13 4.43
CA GLN A 499 -17.08 5.99 5.55
C GLN A 499 -15.95 6.74 6.28
N VAL A 500 -14.81 6.97 5.63
CA VAL A 500 -13.70 7.76 6.20
C VAL A 500 -14.18 9.19 6.54
N PRO A 501 -13.88 9.74 7.74
CA PRO A 501 -14.54 10.92 8.30
C PRO A 501 -14.01 12.27 7.76
N LEU A 502 -14.14 12.50 6.46
CA LEU A 502 -13.62 13.69 5.76
C LEU A 502 -14.27 15.03 6.15
N GLU A 503 -15.38 15.03 6.89
CA GLU A 503 -16.15 16.24 7.25
C GLU A 503 -15.81 16.77 8.65
N ASN A 504 -15.16 15.97 9.50
CA ASN A 504 -14.93 16.32 10.91
C ASN A 504 -13.99 17.53 11.11
N ILE A 505 -13.11 17.78 10.12
CA ILE A 505 -12.02 18.78 10.19
C ILE A 505 -12.19 19.86 9.11
N LEU A 506 -12.61 19.47 7.90
CA LEU A 506 -12.80 20.35 6.75
C LEU A 506 -14.25 20.25 6.23
N PRO A 507 -15.26 20.85 6.90
CA PRO A 507 -16.67 20.47 6.81
C PRO A 507 -17.20 20.09 5.42
N ARG A 508 -17.43 21.06 4.53
CA ARG A 508 -17.88 20.80 3.14
C ARG A 508 -16.72 20.67 2.14
N ALA A 509 -15.49 20.76 2.62
CA ALA A 509 -14.30 20.88 1.77
C ALA A 509 -13.48 19.57 1.70
N GLY A 510 -13.44 18.76 2.76
CA GLY A 510 -12.48 17.66 2.93
C GLY A 510 -12.49 16.64 1.80
N PHE A 511 -13.67 16.29 1.26
CA PHE A 511 -13.76 15.45 0.06
C PHE A 511 -13.10 16.09 -1.16
N VAL A 512 -13.37 17.38 -1.42
CA VAL A 512 -12.82 18.12 -2.56
C VAL A 512 -11.31 18.36 -2.39
N THR A 513 -10.87 18.66 -1.17
CA THR A 513 -9.45 18.82 -0.82
C THR A 513 -8.70 17.50 -0.97
N LEU A 514 -9.26 16.36 -0.52
CA LEU A 514 -8.65 15.05 -0.71
C LEU A 514 -8.62 14.64 -2.19
N TRP A 515 -9.69 14.94 -2.94
CA TRP A 515 -9.70 14.69 -4.38
C TRP A 515 -8.63 15.53 -5.10
N ALA A 516 -8.51 16.82 -4.78
CA ALA A 516 -7.47 17.69 -5.32
C ALA A 516 -6.06 17.18 -4.95
N LEU A 517 -5.84 16.73 -3.72
CA LEU A 517 -4.58 16.14 -3.26
C LEU A 517 -4.23 14.88 -4.08
N ASN A 518 -5.19 13.95 -4.17
CA ASN A 518 -5.06 12.72 -4.92
C ASN A 518 -4.81 12.99 -6.42
N TYR A 519 -5.42 14.05 -6.98
CA TYR A 519 -5.22 14.46 -8.36
C TYR A 519 -3.80 14.99 -8.62
N VAL A 520 -3.25 15.84 -7.74
CA VAL A 520 -1.87 16.32 -7.90
C VAL A 520 -0.85 15.19 -7.67
N THR A 521 -1.07 14.32 -6.68
CA THR A 521 -0.20 13.18 -6.42
C THR A 521 -0.13 12.22 -7.61
N ILE A 522 -1.25 11.74 -8.16
CA ILE A 522 -1.21 10.87 -9.35
C ILE A 522 -0.63 11.58 -10.58
N THR A 523 -0.83 12.91 -10.70
CA THR A 523 -0.28 13.71 -11.80
C THR A 523 1.25 13.73 -11.76
N SER A 524 1.88 13.96 -10.61
CA SER A 524 3.35 13.89 -10.51
C SER A 524 3.86 12.48 -10.82
N LEU A 525 3.31 11.48 -10.15
CA LEU A 525 3.71 10.08 -10.34
C LEU A 525 3.66 9.67 -11.82
N GLY A 526 2.63 10.13 -12.55
CA GLY A 526 2.42 9.89 -13.97
C GLY A 526 3.28 10.71 -14.93
N PHE A 527 3.58 11.98 -14.62
CA PHE A 527 4.46 12.81 -15.44
C PHE A 527 5.93 12.42 -15.30
N ALA A 528 6.37 11.96 -14.13
CA ALA A 528 7.66 11.27 -13.98
C ALA A 528 7.74 10.05 -14.93
N LEU A 529 6.67 9.24 -15.00
CA LEU A 529 6.60 8.06 -15.87
C LEU A 529 6.55 8.39 -17.37
N GLU A 530 5.73 9.35 -17.82
CA GLU A 530 5.71 9.82 -19.22
C GLU A 530 7.05 10.50 -19.62
N THR A 531 7.73 11.17 -18.68
CA THR A 531 9.08 11.73 -18.90
C THR A 531 10.10 10.61 -19.11
N VAL A 532 10.24 9.69 -18.16
CA VAL A 532 11.25 8.61 -18.26
C VAL A 532 10.96 7.66 -19.42
N LEU A 533 9.69 7.37 -19.73
CA LEU A 533 9.27 6.65 -20.93
C LEU A 533 9.86 7.24 -22.22
N SER A 534 9.97 8.58 -22.31
CA SER A 534 10.55 9.27 -23.47
C SER A 534 12.08 9.14 -23.54
N ILE A 535 12.74 8.91 -22.40
CA ILE A 535 14.20 8.78 -22.28
C ILE A 535 14.65 7.33 -22.50
N VAL A 536 14.04 6.37 -21.81
CA VAL A 536 14.49 4.96 -21.79
C VAL A 536 13.65 4.03 -22.66
N GLY A 537 12.47 4.47 -23.11
CA GLY A 537 11.56 3.70 -23.94
C GLY A 537 10.76 2.63 -23.19
N LEU A 538 9.75 2.09 -23.87
CA LEU A 538 8.73 1.19 -23.30
C LEU A 538 9.30 -0.08 -22.66
N ALA A 539 10.43 -0.59 -23.16
CA ALA A 539 11.06 -1.82 -22.67
C ALA A 539 11.74 -1.66 -21.29
N TRP A 540 12.18 -0.45 -20.94
CA TRP A 540 12.90 -0.19 -19.69
C TRP A 540 12.05 0.54 -18.64
N LEU A 541 10.89 1.10 -19.02
CA LEU A 541 9.96 1.76 -18.11
C LEU A 541 9.58 0.92 -16.86
N PRO A 542 9.39 -0.42 -16.91
CA PRO A 542 9.08 -1.21 -15.72
C PRO A 542 10.18 -1.21 -14.64
N PHE A 543 11.45 -1.05 -15.03
CA PHE A 543 12.56 -0.96 -14.07
C PHE A 543 12.59 0.39 -13.37
N PHE A 544 12.30 1.48 -14.09
CA PHE A 544 12.07 2.78 -13.46
C PHE A 544 10.84 2.77 -12.56
N LEU A 545 9.72 2.17 -12.99
CA LEU A 545 8.52 2.01 -12.16
C LEU A 545 8.87 1.35 -10.82
N MET A 546 9.65 0.27 -10.82
CA MET A 546 10.02 -0.44 -9.60
C MET A 546 10.84 0.45 -8.64
N LEU A 547 11.82 1.20 -9.15
CA LEU A 547 12.57 2.19 -8.36
C LEU A 547 11.64 3.32 -7.86
N TRP A 548 10.73 3.80 -8.70
CA TRP A 548 9.83 4.91 -8.41
C TRP A 548 8.78 4.57 -7.35
N ILE A 549 8.23 3.35 -7.40
CA ILE A 549 7.39 2.77 -6.35
C ILE A 549 8.17 2.70 -5.04
N ILE A 550 9.34 2.05 -5.04
CA ILE A 550 10.10 1.80 -3.82
C ILE A 550 10.55 3.11 -3.16
N LEU A 551 11.13 4.04 -3.92
CA LEU A 551 11.56 5.36 -3.42
C LEU A 551 10.40 6.14 -2.78
N ASN A 552 9.21 6.08 -3.36
CA ASN A 552 8.01 6.72 -2.80
C ASN A 552 7.48 5.99 -1.56
N ILE A 553 7.38 4.65 -1.54
CA ILE A 553 6.94 3.91 -0.35
C ILE A 553 7.91 4.12 0.82
N THR A 554 9.23 4.07 0.59
CA THR A 554 10.25 4.32 1.62
C THR A 554 10.03 5.65 2.33
N SER A 555 9.55 6.68 1.62
CA SER A 555 9.31 8.02 2.18
C SER A 555 8.08 8.14 3.08
N SER A 556 7.15 7.19 3.02
CA SER A 556 5.83 7.30 3.64
C SER A 556 5.44 6.14 4.56
N PHE A 557 6.24 5.08 4.59
CA PHE A 557 5.99 3.88 5.41
C PHE A 557 6.43 4.04 6.88
N PHE A 558 7.39 4.93 7.15
CA PHE A 558 7.78 5.36 8.49
C PHE A 558 8.08 6.88 8.51
N PRO A 559 8.08 7.54 9.68
CA PRO A 559 8.55 8.92 9.81
C PRO A 559 10.02 9.05 9.41
N LEU A 560 10.42 10.16 8.78
CA LEU A 560 11.83 10.40 8.45
C LEU A 560 12.68 10.66 9.70
N GLU A 561 12.05 11.02 10.83
CA GLU A 561 12.67 11.18 12.15
C GLU A 561 13.32 9.89 12.67
N VAL A 562 12.77 8.72 12.33
CA VAL A 562 13.26 7.39 12.76
C VAL A 562 14.12 6.68 11.72
N MET A 563 14.49 7.36 10.64
CA MET A 563 15.36 6.82 9.59
C MET A 563 16.80 7.34 9.74
N PRO A 564 17.81 6.57 9.29
CA PRO A 564 19.17 7.09 9.12
C PRO A 564 19.20 8.38 8.31
N SER A 565 20.04 9.35 8.70
CA SER A 565 20.10 10.70 8.09
C SER A 565 20.36 10.72 6.57
N PHE A 566 20.79 9.60 5.98
CA PHE A 566 20.81 9.38 4.53
C PHE A 566 19.42 9.60 3.90
N TYR A 567 18.34 9.08 4.49
CA TYR A 567 16.99 9.12 3.92
C TYR A 567 16.33 10.50 3.93
N GLN A 568 16.99 11.50 4.51
CA GLN A 568 16.54 12.89 4.50
C GLN A 568 16.40 13.47 3.08
N PHE A 569 17.01 12.86 2.05
CA PHE A 569 16.76 13.22 0.65
C PHE A 569 15.32 12.94 0.17
N LEU A 570 14.53 12.13 0.90
CA LEU A 570 13.16 11.78 0.52
C LEU A 570 12.13 12.89 0.75
N HIS A 571 12.54 14.03 1.33
CA HIS A 571 11.68 15.18 1.64
C HIS A 571 10.94 15.83 0.46
N TRP A 572 11.25 15.50 -0.80
CA TRP A 572 10.54 16.03 -1.99
C TRP A 572 9.49 15.07 -2.57
N THR A 573 9.33 13.87 -2.00
CA THR A 573 8.56 12.80 -2.64
C THR A 573 7.04 13.03 -2.59
N PRO A 574 6.31 12.75 -3.69
CA PRO A 574 4.85 12.89 -3.72
C PRO A 574 4.08 12.07 -2.68
N PHE A 575 4.57 10.89 -2.28
CA PHE A 575 3.91 10.04 -1.28
C PHE A 575 3.94 10.66 0.12
N LEU A 576 5.12 11.04 0.63
CA LEU A 576 5.28 11.66 1.97
C LEU A 576 4.31 12.83 2.16
N HIS A 577 4.23 13.71 1.16
CA HIS A 577 3.33 14.87 1.21
C HIS A 577 1.85 14.54 1.03
N ASN A 578 1.50 13.48 0.27
CA ASN A 578 0.12 12.99 0.27
C ASN A 578 -0.27 12.47 1.65
N VAL A 579 0.58 11.67 2.30
CA VAL A 579 0.31 11.10 3.62
C VAL A 579 0.11 12.18 4.68
N GLU A 580 1.01 13.15 4.82
CA GLU A 580 0.84 14.21 5.82
C GLU A 580 -0.36 15.12 5.52
N ALA A 581 -0.61 15.46 4.25
CA ALA A 581 -1.81 16.21 3.87
C ALA A 581 -3.11 15.42 4.12
N TYR A 582 -3.12 14.10 3.87
CA TYR A 582 -4.27 13.23 4.16
C TYR A 582 -4.55 13.14 5.66
N LYS A 583 -3.51 13.00 6.50
CA LYS A 583 -3.64 13.02 7.97
C LYS A 583 -4.27 14.34 8.45
N ILE A 584 -3.84 15.47 7.91
CA ILE A 584 -4.46 16.79 8.16
C ILE A 584 -5.94 16.82 7.72
N ILE A 585 -6.29 16.30 6.53
CA ILE A 585 -7.65 16.35 5.98
C ILE A 585 -8.62 15.45 6.77
N ALA A 586 -8.27 14.18 6.98
CA ALA A 586 -9.18 13.17 7.51
C ALA A 586 -9.21 13.16 9.04
N PHE A 587 -8.11 13.53 9.70
CA PHE A 587 -7.98 13.46 11.17
C PHE A 587 -7.66 14.81 11.81
N GLY A 588 -7.05 15.77 11.11
CA GLY A 588 -6.74 17.06 11.71
C GLY A 588 -5.65 16.96 12.77
N THR A 589 -4.67 16.09 12.53
CA THR A 589 -3.32 16.17 13.08
C THR A 589 -2.60 17.36 12.44
N ASN A 590 -1.69 18.01 13.16
CA ASN A 590 -1.02 19.24 12.75
C ASN A 590 -1.99 20.41 12.49
N LEU A 591 -2.41 21.05 13.58
CA LEU A 591 -3.33 22.20 13.57
C LEU A 591 -2.77 23.47 12.91
N ASN A 592 -1.51 23.48 12.46
CA ASN A 592 -0.90 24.66 11.83
C ASN A 592 -1.35 24.91 10.37
N HIS A 593 -2.33 24.14 9.87
CA HIS A 593 -2.88 24.23 8.51
C HIS A 593 -1.84 24.18 7.37
N VAL A 594 -0.71 23.50 7.60
CA VAL A 594 0.41 23.32 6.64
C VAL A 594 0.07 22.46 5.40
N ILE A 595 -1.21 22.16 5.18
CA ILE A 595 -1.70 21.47 3.97
C ILE A 595 -1.23 22.15 2.68
N GLY A 596 -1.17 23.50 2.66
CA GLY A 596 -0.69 24.27 1.52
C GLY A 596 0.80 24.07 1.21
N TYR A 597 1.62 23.73 2.21
CA TYR A 597 3.05 23.40 2.02
C TYR A 597 3.21 22.04 1.32
N HIS A 598 2.44 21.03 1.74
CA HIS A 598 2.44 19.70 1.09
C HIS A 598 1.94 19.76 -0.36
N PHE A 599 0.83 20.47 -0.63
CA PHE A 599 0.41 20.77 -2.00
C PHE A 599 1.50 21.53 -2.77
N GLY A 600 2.13 22.53 -2.16
CA GLY A 600 3.18 23.35 -2.77
C GLY A 600 4.37 22.54 -3.27
N ILE A 601 4.85 21.56 -2.50
CA ILE A 601 5.97 20.72 -2.93
C ILE A 601 5.53 19.72 -4.01
N ILE A 602 4.33 19.12 -3.93
CA ILE A 602 3.83 18.26 -5.02
C ILE A 602 3.71 19.07 -6.33
N PHE A 603 3.23 20.32 -6.27
CA PHE A 603 3.24 21.23 -7.42
C PHE A 603 4.66 21.62 -7.88
N ALA A 604 5.64 21.73 -6.99
CA ALA A 604 7.04 21.98 -7.37
C ALA A 604 7.64 20.79 -8.13
N VAL A 605 7.36 19.55 -7.72
CA VAL A 605 7.77 18.34 -8.44
C VAL A 605 7.12 18.29 -9.83
N ILE A 606 5.80 18.56 -9.93
CA ILE A 606 5.11 18.71 -11.22
C ILE A 606 5.75 19.82 -12.07
N GLY A 607 6.17 20.94 -11.47
CA GLY A 607 6.88 22.01 -12.15
C GLY A 607 8.21 21.57 -12.77
N VAL A 608 9.01 20.79 -12.04
CA VAL A 608 10.25 20.19 -12.55
C VAL A 608 9.96 19.19 -13.68
N GLU A 609 8.97 18.33 -13.50
CA GLU A 609 8.54 17.37 -14.53
C GLU A 609 8.06 18.07 -15.80
N LEU A 610 7.29 19.17 -15.69
CA LEU A 610 6.82 19.97 -16.83
C LEU A 610 7.95 20.68 -17.60
N ILE A 611 9.11 20.90 -16.97
CA ILE A 611 10.32 21.42 -17.62
C ILE A 611 11.10 20.28 -18.29
N CYS A 612 11.25 19.15 -17.60
CA CYS A 612 11.96 17.96 -18.10
C CYS A 612 11.21 17.25 -19.24
N PHE A 613 9.88 17.23 -19.21
CA PHE A 613 9.04 16.46 -20.12
C PHE A 613 9.16 16.90 -21.59
N PRO A 614 9.06 18.21 -21.95
CA PRO A 614 9.30 18.66 -23.33
C PRO A 614 10.72 18.32 -23.84
N LEU A 615 11.73 18.39 -22.98
CA LEU A 615 13.12 18.03 -23.33
C LEU A 615 13.26 16.53 -23.59
N ALA A 616 12.60 15.70 -22.78
CA ALA A 616 12.56 14.25 -22.93
C ALA A 616 11.82 13.82 -24.22
N VAL A 617 10.68 14.44 -24.54
CA VAL A 617 9.95 14.20 -25.80
C VAL A 617 10.75 14.70 -27.02
N PHE A 618 11.52 15.77 -26.89
CA PHE A 618 12.43 16.23 -27.93
C PHE A 618 13.57 15.24 -28.19
N TYR A 619 14.20 14.73 -27.12
CA TYR A 619 15.22 13.68 -27.18
C TYR A 619 14.68 12.39 -27.84
N GLU A 620 13.49 11.93 -27.44
CA GLU A 620 12.82 10.77 -28.03
C GLU A 620 12.69 10.91 -29.55
N ARG A 621 12.15 12.06 -30.01
CA ARG A 621 11.95 12.33 -31.44
C ARG A 621 13.28 12.39 -32.20
N TRP A 622 14.27 13.10 -31.66
CA TRP A 622 15.61 13.22 -32.25
C TRP A 622 16.34 11.87 -32.35
N SER A 623 16.22 11.03 -31.32
CA SER A 623 16.78 9.67 -31.29
C SER A 623 16.06 8.74 -32.27
N GLY A 624 14.73 8.82 -32.34
CA GLY A 624 13.92 8.07 -33.30
C GLY A 624 14.22 8.45 -34.76
N ASP A 625 14.29 9.74 -35.06
CA ASP A 625 14.57 10.23 -36.42
C ASP A 625 16.01 9.91 -36.85
N ARG A 626 17.01 10.04 -35.95
CA ARG A 626 18.38 9.54 -36.19
C ARG A 626 18.40 8.03 -36.49
N THR A 627 17.66 7.25 -35.72
CA THR A 627 17.55 5.79 -35.92
C THR A 627 16.93 5.43 -37.28
N LYS A 628 15.92 6.19 -37.73
CA LYS A 628 15.31 6.03 -39.05
C LYS A 628 16.27 6.39 -40.18
N MET A 629 17.00 7.49 -40.06
CA MET A 629 18.01 7.88 -41.06
C MET A 629 19.12 6.84 -41.16
N ARG A 630 19.61 6.32 -40.02
CA ARG A 630 20.59 5.21 -40.00
C ARG A 630 20.08 3.98 -40.76
N LYS A 631 18.85 3.51 -40.46
CA LYS A 631 18.25 2.36 -41.16
C LYS A 631 18.07 2.59 -42.66
N ARG A 632 17.74 3.82 -43.09
CA ARG A 632 17.66 4.18 -44.52
C ARG A 632 19.03 4.12 -45.20
N MET A 633 20.08 4.61 -44.55
CA MET A 633 21.45 4.51 -45.08
C MET A 633 21.94 3.06 -45.12
N GLU A 634 21.70 2.27 -44.07
CA GLU A 634 22.04 0.84 -44.03
C GLU A 634 21.33 0.04 -45.13
N GLY A 635 20.04 0.30 -45.36
CA GLY A 635 19.28 -0.28 -46.47
C GLY A 635 19.83 0.11 -47.85
N GLN A 636 20.09 1.41 -48.07
CA GLN A 636 20.67 1.91 -49.32
C GLN A 636 22.10 1.38 -49.59
N SER A 637 22.88 1.07 -48.55
CA SER A 637 24.17 0.40 -48.71
C SER A 637 23.99 -1.05 -49.15
N GLN A 638 23.10 -1.82 -48.49
CA GLN A 638 22.81 -3.21 -48.85
C GLN A 638 22.20 -3.34 -50.26
N GLU A 639 21.40 -2.37 -50.68
CA GLU A 639 20.83 -2.29 -52.02
C GLU A 639 21.94 -2.08 -53.07
N LYS A 640 22.88 -1.15 -52.82
CA LYS A 640 24.06 -0.90 -53.67
C LYS A 640 25.12 -2.00 -53.65
N GLU A 641 25.19 -2.78 -52.58
CA GLU A 641 26.04 -3.98 -52.51
C GLU A 641 25.48 -5.07 -53.42
N LYS A 642 24.16 -5.31 -53.37
CA LYS A 642 23.48 -6.24 -54.29
C LYS A 642 23.56 -5.83 -55.75
N GLU A 643 23.33 -4.55 -56.07
CA GLU A 643 23.47 -4.02 -57.44
C GLU A 643 24.88 -4.25 -58.00
N LYS A 644 25.91 -4.17 -57.15
CA LYS A 644 27.29 -4.47 -57.53
C LYS A 644 27.53 -5.97 -57.71
N GLU A 645 27.06 -6.81 -56.79
CA GLU A 645 27.21 -8.27 -56.88
C GLU A 645 26.55 -8.80 -58.17
N SER A 646 25.30 -8.39 -58.48
CA SER A 646 24.63 -8.79 -59.72
C SER A 646 25.34 -8.25 -60.97
N GLY A 647 25.81 -7.00 -60.95
CA GLY A 647 26.57 -6.43 -62.06
C GLY A 647 27.95 -7.08 -62.26
N GLN A 648 28.50 -7.70 -61.21
CA GLN A 648 29.75 -8.43 -61.29
C GLN A 648 29.54 -9.84 -61.87
N GLU A 649 28.46 -10.53 -61.49
CA GLU A 649 28.07 -11.82 -62.10
C GLU A 649 27.78 -11.69 -63.61
N GLU A 650 27.04 -10.66 -64.04
CA GLU A 650 26.83 -10.36 -65.47
C GLU A 650 28.16 -10.07 -66.21
N SER A 651 29.14 -9.46 -65.54
CA SER A 651 30.45 -9.17 -66.14
C SER A 651 31.32 -10.42 -66.32
N THR A 652 31.20 -11.41 -65.43
CA THR A 652 31.95 -12.68 -65.52
C THR A 652 31.30 -13.71 -66.44
N GLY A 653 29.97 -13.67 -66.61
CA GLY A 653 29.25 -14.59 -67.49
C GLY A 653 29.47 -14.38 -69.00
N ASN A 654 30.10 -13.27 -69.39
CA ASN A 654 30.31 -12.86 -70.79
C ASN A 654 31.76 -13.06 -71.28
N GLY A 655 32.56 -13.84 -70.55
CA GLY A 655 34.00 -14.05 -70.85
C GLY A 655 34.34 -15.23 -71.76
N ASP A 656 33.47 -16.25 -71.85
CA ASP A 656 33.69 -17.49 -72.61
C ASP A 656 32.61 -17.67 -73.70
N ALA A 657 32.83 -17.08 -74.88
CA ALA A 657 31.99 -17.22 -76.08
C ALA A 657 32.80 -17.06 -77.39
#